data_AF-A0A4T0CBX6-F1
#
_entry.id   AF-A0A4T0CBX6-F1
#
_cell.length_a   1.000
_cell.length_b   1.000
_cell.length_c   1.000
_cell.angle_alpha   90.00
_cell.angle_beta   90.00
_cell.angle_gamma   90.00
#
_symmetry.space_group_name_H-M   'P 1'
#
loop_
_entity.id
_entity.type
_entity.pdbx_description
1 polymer ?
#
loop_
_entity_poly.entity_id
_entity_poly.type
_entity_poly.pdbx_seq_one_letter_code
_entity_poly.pdbx_strand_id
1 'polypeptide(L)'
;MSADRLLATLLRYLQSTSDQQDTPRLLGTALSLLTSLNNPLNITLLTSQLLSAPALWARPNALSSSLTFMSLFHSAAIKCHEREVADRHDHPLPLAARPHLESHLPLDQWITAVIKGADEHSSPANHALTIGGLMVGLASRHHDFMTTNLGLILRTAFVKAVNLALLETQPEDDLAHGSVVLPLNHAFTHLSDLDRAALDYDRLLPVLMSTTLHSSNGLRSAYFLGAADAELQQVSSQQFNWPSDSPSYQQVDSILKSPLISSLGPLSRLIAHTIDHVQDTWLVLSAVEDIADFSKRLGIQWRQNKLSEIDASEEAIFLHEEARTTTLPTLWRLLRSILFAIVIMLRSAVARAVGDVSLAAHKNAPHIAQATLHSLRNLSFIFTRLGNVSFSQYTFTYLTSIDILANYPTQSSTFLDSIAPSEPGQIPSHPLERNFDLFFLNTAEHFALILSPRQNEDLLLAASSPYLITAGNPNLLPIFEAAHSVTLSVFSAPQNVDLTAKHLPFYVDALFRVFPHNLSSRQFRLAFKNLIKVVSPPSRTAVAQPMLAATLLDLVHERAIQAPTAPLPPSYVPAQQTAPELESAPKSSIPDLSEQAVLVLTLIDAFPCLSLALLEEWLPLTAAAAQMISDTDMREYCKKHFWEVLVGGEMDPERSQICVRWWTSRGGQEELLTADNPAEDQFVMSGGLGEQDKIMAKL
;
A
#
# COMPACT_ATOMS: atom_id res chain seq x y z
N MET A 1 33.42 16.09 45.56
CA MET A 1 33.33 17.54 45.31
C MET A 1 31.90 17.97 45.58
N SER A 2 31.64 19.07 46.30
CA SER A 2 30.27 19.48 46.61
C SER A 2 29.48 19.76 45.33
N ALA A 3 28.24 19.27 45.25
CA ALA A 3 27.35 19.47 44.09
C ALA A 3 27.23 20.96 43.70
N ASP A 4 27.28 21.86 44.69
CA ASP A 4 27.26 23.31 44.49
C ASP A 4 28.47 23.87 43.71
N ARG A 5 29.67 23.30 43.90
CA ARG A 5 30.87 23.72 43.14
C ARG A 5 30.77 23.27 41.67
N LEU A 6 30.19 22.10 41.42
CA LEU A 6 29.94 21.61 40.07
C LEU A 6 28.85 22.42 39.37
N LEU A 7 27.78 22.77 40.09
CA LEU A 7 26.72 23.65 39.58
C LEU A 7 27.27 25.02 39.19
N ALA A 8 28.02 25.68 40.09
CA ALA A 8 28.62 26.99 39.79
C ALA A 8 29.59 26.95 38.59
N THR A 9 30.29 25.82 38.42
CA THR A 9 31.19 25.61 37.28
C THR A 9 30.40 25.42 35.98
N LEU A 10 29.37 24.56 35.99
CA LEU A 10 28.50 24.33 34.83
C LEU A 10 27.80 25.62 34.39
N LEU A 11 27.25 26.41 35.32
CA LEU A 11 26.57 27.66 35.01
C LEU A 11 27.49 28.67 34.30
N ARG A 12 28.77 28.76 34.72
CA ARG A 12 29.75 29.58 34.00
C ARG A 12 30.01 29.07 32.58
N TYR A 13 30.12 27.74 32.41
CA TYR A 13 30.33 27.17 31.09
C TYR A 13 29.13 27.37 30.15
N LEU A 14 27.89 27.29 30.66
CA LEU A 14 26.67 27.55 29.88
C LEU A 14 26.55 29.01 29.43
N GLN A 15 27.18 29.94 30.17
CA GLN A 15 27.24 31.36 29.84
C GLN A 15 28.41 31.72 28.88
N SER A 16 29.39 30.83 28.72
CA SER A 16 30.53 31.03 27.80
C SER A 16 30.29 30.32 26.45
N THR A 17 30.60 30.98 25.33
CA THR A 17 30.54 30.39 23.99
C THR A 17 31.66 29.35 23.83
N SER A 18 31.40 28.08 24.17
CA SER A 18 32.40 27.00 24.12
C SER A 18 32.44 26.30 22.76
N ASP A 19 33.59 25.68 22.42
CA ASP A 19 33.76 24.81 21.26
C ASP A 19 32.81 23.59 21.26
N GLN A 20 32.45 23.11 20.05
CA GLN A 20 31.41 22.07 19.81
C GLN A 20 31.65 20.74 20.56
N GLN A 21 32.90 20.41 20.89
CA GLN A 21 33.29 19.13 21.49
C GLN A 21 32.84 18.96 22.95
N ASP A 22 32.55 20.05 23.68
CA ASP A 22 32.22 19.99 25.11
C ASP A 22 30.73 19.76 25.42
N THR A 23 29.84 19.93 24.44
CA THR A 23 28.37 19.79 24.60
C THR A 23 27.89 18.50 25.25
N PRO A 24 28.28 17.30 24.77
CA PRO A 24 27.83 16.06 25.39
C PRO A 24 28.34 15.94 26.84
N ARG A 25 29.52 16.50 27.14
CA ARG A 25 30.07 16.54 28.49
C ARG A 25 29.27 17.49 29.40
N LEU A 26 28.87 18.65 28.88
CA LEU A 26 28.01 19.61 29.59
C LEU A 26 26.64 19.00 29.89
N LEU A 27 26.00 18.36 28.91
CA LEU A 27 24.70 17.68 29.11
C LEU A 27 24.82 16.49 30.07
N GLY A 28 25.90 15.70 30.00
CA GLY A 28 26.16 14.62 30.96
C GLY A 28 26.34 15.13 32.40
N THR A 29 27.02 16.27 32.56
CA THR A 29 27.16 16.94 33.87
C THR A 29 25.83 17.49 34.36
N ALA A 30 25.04 18.10 33.47
CA ALA A 30 23.69 18.57 33.76
C ALA A 30 22.78 17.42 34.22
N LEU A 31 22.84 16.24 33.57
CA LEU A 31 22.07 15.05 33.96
C LEU A 31 22.41 14.61 35.39
N SER A 32 23.70 14.55 35.71
CA SER A 32 24.16 14.19 37.05
C SER A 32 23.68 15.19 38.10
N LEU A 33 23.66 16.49 37.79
CA LEU A 33 23.19 17.52 38.71
C LEU A 33 21.67 17.51 38.85
N LEU A 34 20.92 17.41 37.75
CA LEU A 34 19.46 17.31 37.76
C LEU A 34 18.98 16.16 38.65
N THR A 35 19.73 15.06 38.70
CA THR A 35 19.38 13.88 39.50
C THR A 35 20.00 13.85 40.91
N SER A 36 20.92 14.74 41.27
CA SER A 36 21.60 14.73 42.59
C SER A 36 21.29 15.95 43.45
N LEU A 37 20.80 17.04 42.87
CA LEU A 37 20.42 18.24 43.62
C LEU A 37 19.17 17.99 44.46
N ASN A 38 19.27 18.25 45.76
CA ASN A 38 18.15 18.10 46.71
C ASN A 38 17.37 19.41 46.93
N ASN A 39 17.85 20.56 46.42
CA ASN A 39 17.18 21.86 46.56
C ASN A 39 16.37 22.20 45.30
N PRO A 40 15.03 22.39 45.39
CA PRO A 40 14.19 22.70 44.23
C PRO A 40 14.55 24.03 43.55
N LEU A 41 15.07 25.01 44.27
CA LEU A 41 15.51 26.28 43.69
C LEU A 41 16.74 26.08 42.77
N ASN A 42 17.65 25.19 43.14
CA ASN A 42 18.82 24.88 42.32
C ASN A 42 18.43 24.14 41.03
N ILE A 43 17.42 23.28 41.08
CA ILE A 43 16.86 22.61 39.90
C ILE A 43 16.15 23.61 38.98
N THR A 44 15.37 24.52 39.57
CA THR A 44 14.69 25.60 38.83
C THR A 44 15.71 26.47 38.08
N LEU A 45 16.76 26.91 38.79
CA LEU A 45 17.84 27.71 38.22
C LEU A 45 18.60 26.95 37.12
N LEU A 46 18.97 25.69 37.37
CA LEU A 46 19.68 24.88 36.38
C LEU A 46 18.83 24.69 35.12
N THR A 47 17.53 24.45 35.28
CA THR A 47 16.61 24.26 34.15
C THR A 47 16.47 25.54 33.32
N SER A 48 16.22 26.69 33.96
CA SER A 48 16.15 28.01 33.29
C SER A 48 17.42 28.31 32.51
N GLN A 49 18.59 28.10 33.12
CA GLN A 49 19.88 28.35 32.47
C GLN A 49 20.16 27.39 31.31
N LEU A 50 19.75 26.11 31.40
CA LEU A 50 19.86 25.17 30.29
C LEU A 50 18.94 25.57 29.12
N LEU A 51 17.74 26.06 29.42
CA LEU A 51 16.76 26.48 28.41
C LEU A 51 17.18 27.78 27.71
N SER A 52 17.86 28.69 28.39
CA SER A 52 18.31 29.98 27.85
C SER A 52 19.76 29.98 27.34
N ALA A 53 20.53 28.89 27.52
CA ALA A 53 21.97 28.86 27.21
C ALA A 53 22.26 28.95 25.70
N PRO A 54 22.90 30.03 25.21
CA PRO A 54 23.24 30.17 23.79
C PRO A 54 24.18 29.06 23.29
N ALA A 55 25.04 28.56 24.19
CA ALA A 55 25.98 27.48 23.89
C ALA A 55 25.28 26.20 23.40
N LEU A 56 24.02 25.95 23.79
CA LEU A 56 23.26 24.76 23.38
C LEU A 56 22.48 24.97 22.08
N TRP A 57 22.00 26.18 21.81
CA TRP A 57 21.01 26.44 20.76
C TRP A 57 21.56 27.11 19.49
N ALA A 58 22.74 27.76 19.51
CA ALA A 58 23.26 28.54 18.37
C ALA A 58 23.87 27.73 17.19
N ARG A 59 23.29 26.58 16.79
CA ARG A 59 23.99 25.57 15.96
C ARG A 59 23.29 25.16 14.65
N PRO A 60 24.07 24.77 13.60
CA PRO A 60 23.53 24.28 12.32
C PRO A 60 22.90 22.86 12.36
N ASN A 61 23.16 22.06 13.40
CA ASN A 61 22.54 20.72 13.61
C ASN A 61 21.51 20.75 14.75
N ALA A 62 20.51 21.64 14.65
CA ALA A 62 19.62 21.93 15.78
C ALA A 62 18.74 20.75 16.19
N LEU A 63 18.31 19.89 15.25
CA LEU A 63 17.33 18.85 15.57
C LEU A 63 17.93 17.68 16.37
N SER A 64 19.11 17.19 16.01
CA SER A 64 19.82 16.17 16.81
C SER A 64 20.19 16.72 18.20
N SER A 65 20.53 18.01 18.27
CA SER A 65 20.77 18.70 19.54
C SER A 65 19.48 18.77 20.37
N SER A 66 18.35 19.06 19.75
CA SER A 66 17.02 19.07 20.37
C SER A 66 16.61 17.69 20.88
N LEU A 67 16.85 16.62 20.11
CA LEU A 67 16.62 15.25 20.57
C LEU A 67 17.51 14.91 21.77
N THR A 68 18.79 15.29 21.72
CA THR A 68 19.73 15.06 22.82
C THR A 68 19.28 15.82 24.08
N PHE A 69 18.81 17.07 23.91
CA PHE A 69 18.28 17.88 25.00
C PHE A 69 16.98 17.30 25.58
N MET A 70 16.06 16.84 24.74
CA MET A 70 14.87 16.12 25.20
C MET A 70 15.26 14.83 25.96
N SER A 71 16.27 14.10 25.47
CA SER A 71 16.76 12.87 26.09
C SER A 71 17.40 13.09 27.47
N LEU A 72 17.93 14.29 27.74
CA LEU A 72 18.44 14.70 29.05
C LEU A 72 17.34 14.62 30.10
N PHE A 73 16.20 15.29 29.84
CA PHE A 73 15.07 15.31 30.77
C PHE A 73 14.34 13.98 30.83
N HIS A 74 14.26 13.26 29.71
CA HIS A 74 13.78 11.86 29.69
C HIS A 74 14.58 10.98 30.64
N SER A 75 15.91 11.00 30.53
CA SER A 75 16.80 10.18 31.36
C SER A 75 16.79 10.63 32.83
N ALA A 76 16.71 11.93 33.08
CA ALA A 76 16.63 12.48 34.44
C ALA A 76 15.34 12.03 35.13
N ALA A 77 14.21 12.10 34.42
CA ALA A 77 12.91 11.70 34.95
C ALA A 77 12.86 10.21 35.29
N ILE A 78 13.41 9.34 34.43
CA ILE A 78 13.54 7.90 34.70
C ILE A 78 14.34 7.66 35.99
N LYS A 79 15.52 8.28 36.13
CA LYS A 79 16.39 8.10 37.29
C LYS A 79 15.76 8.60 38.60
N CYS A 80 15.08 9.75 38.56
CA CYS A 80 14.39 10.27 39.73
C CYS A 80 13.21 9.37 40.14
N HIS A 81 12.48 8.82 39.17
CA HIS A 81 11.40 7.87 39.43
C HIS A 81 11.91 6.54 40.00
N GLU A 82 12.94 5.94 39.38
CA GLU A 82 13.57 4.70 39.86
C GLU A 82 14.08 4.85 41.30
N ARG A 83 14.63 6.01 41.65
CA ARG A 83 15.05 6.31 43.02
C ARG A 83 13.88 6.38 43.99
N GLU A 84 12.81 7.10 43.64
CA GLU A 84 11.62 7.20 44.51
C GLU A 84 11.00 5.82 44.76
N VAL A 85 10.98 4.95 43.75
CA VAL A 85 10.50 3.57 43.90
C VAL A 85 11.42 2.76 44.82
N ALA A 86 12.74 2.90 44.73
CA ALA A 86 13.68 2.23 45.62
C ALA A 86 13.51 2.67 47.08
N ASP A 87 13.38 3.98 47.33
CA ASP A 87 13.16 4.54 48.67
C ASP A 87 11.85 4.03 49.32
N ARG A 88 10.83 3.73 48.50
CA ARG A 88 9.55 3.14 48.96
C ARG A 88 9.66 1.64 49.27
N HIS A 89 10.50 0.88 48.56
CA HIS A 89 10.63 -0.58 48.75
C HIS A 89 11.54 -0.95 49.93
N ASP A 90 12.57 -0.16 50.22
CA ASP A 90 13.54 -0.47 51.28
C ASP A 90 13.04 -0.14 52.71
N HIS A 91 11.82 0.39 52.89
CA HIS A 91 11.41 0.98 54.17
C HIS A 91 10.00 0.57 54.69
N PRO A 92 9.87 -0.59 55.38
CA PRO A 92 8.69 -0.94 56.18
C PRO A 92 8.84 -0.73 57.70
N LEU A 93 9.88 -0.04 58.20
CA LEU A 93 10.18 0.02 59.66
C LEU A 93 9.95 1.42 60.30
N PRO A 94 9.54 1.49 61.58
CA PRO A 94 9.12 2.73 62.24
C PRO A 94 10.24 3.76 62.45
N LEU A 95 9.85 5.03 62.38
CA LEU A 95 10.63 6.29 62.40
C LEU A 95 11.69 6.50 63.51
N ALA A 96 11.82 5.62 64.50
CA ALA A 96 12.55 5.94 65.74
C ALA A 96 14.04 5.52 65.76
N ALA A 97 14.56 4.87 64.72
CA ALA A 97 15.95 4.40 64.70
C ALA A 97 16.59 4.53 63.32
N ARG A 98 16.94 5.76 62.88
CA ARG A 98 17.77 5.92 61.67
C ARG A 98 18.81 7.03 61.81
N PRO A 99 20.09 6.76 61.48
CA PRO A 99 21.10 7.80 61.27
C PRO A 99 20.78 8.58 59.99
N HIS A 100 21.21 9.85 59.95
CA HIS A 100 20.97 10.85 58.91
C HIS A 100 21.17 10.33 57.47
N LEU A 101 20.12 9.78 56.84
CA LEU A 101 20.07 9.56 55.41
C LEU A 101 19.69 10.91 54.77
N GLU A 102 20.48 11.39 53.81
CA GLU A 102 20.21 12.63 53.07
C GLU A 102 18.79 12.57 52.50
N SER A 103 17.87 13.41 52.99
CA SER A 103 16.49 13.42 52.50
C SER A 103 16.48 13.89 51.05
N HIS A 104 16.20 12.97 50.13
CA HIS A 104 16.08 13.29 48.71
C HIS A 104 14.81 14.09 48.43
N LEU A 105 14.88 14.92 47.38
CA LEU A 105 13.72 15.69 46.93
C LEU A 105 12.67 14.73 46.33
N PRO A 106 11.41 14.77 46.78
CA PRO A 106 10.37 13.91 46.22
C PRO A 106 10.08 14.29 44.76
N LEU A 107 9.62 13.31 43.98
CA LEU A 107 9.49 13.43 42.52
C LEU A 107 8.53 14.55 42.11
N ASP A 108 7.46 14.77 42.87
CA ASP A 108 6.49 15.84 42.64
C ASP A 108 7.10 17.24 42.75
N GLN A 109 7.93 17.46 43.78
CA GLN A 109 8.67 18.71 43.98
C GLN A 109 9.77 18.88 42.93
N TRP A 110 10.42 17.78 42.53
CA TRP A 110 11.41 17.80 41.45
C TRP A 110 10.78 18.20 40.12
N ILE A 111 9.69 17.55 39.70
CA ILE A 111 8.96 17.87 38.46
C ILE A 111 8.47 19.31 38.50
N THR A 112 7.89 19.75 39.62
CA THR A 112 7.40 21.12 39.78
C THR A 112 8.55 22.14 39.66
N ALA A 113 9.73 21.84 40.19
CA ALA A 113 10.91 22.68 40.06
C ALA A 113 11.41 22.78 38.61
N VAL A 114 11.41 21.68 37.87
CA VAL A 114 11.77 21.69 36.43
C VAL A 114 10.76 22.52 35.63
N ILE A 115 9.45 22.31 35.84
CA ILE A 115 8.40 23.10 35.15
C ILE A 115 8.54 24.60 35.47
N LYS A 116 8.80 24.96 36.73
CA LYS A 116 9.04 26.36 37.12
C LYS A 116 10.28 26.98 36.49
N GLY A 117 11.26 26.17 36.10
CA GLY A 117 12.45 26.63 35.39
C GLY A 117 12.19 26.94 33.93
N ALA A 118 11.09 26.48 33.35
CA ALA A 118 10.60 26.90 32.03
C ALA A 118 9.91 28.27 32.15
N ASP A 119 10.73 29.30 32.34
CA ASP A 119 10.31 30.68 32.56
C ASP A 119 10.30 31.49 31.25
N GLU A 120 9.88 32.76 31.35
CA GLU A 120 9.73 33.69 30.22
C GLU A 120 11.07 34.04 29.52
N HIS A 121 12.21 33.64 30.09
CA HIS A 121 13.54 33.94 29.52
C HIS A 121 13.95 32.96 28.41
N SER A 122 13.16 31.93 28.14
CA SER A 122 13.45 30.88 27.17
C SER A 122 12.28 30.62 26.23
N SER A 123 12.57 30.11 25.02
CA SER A 123 11.53 29.93 24.01
C SER A 123 10.53 28.83 24.39
N PRO A 124 9.24 28.96 24.03
CA PRO A 124 8.25 27.92 24.27
C PRO A 124 8.56 26.59 23.58
N ALA A 125 9.29 26.60 22.44
CA ALA A 125 9.76 25.39 21.77
C ALA A 125 10.73 24.59 22.67
N ASN A 126 11.61 25.27 23.40
CA ASN A 126 12.50 24.62 24.36
C ASN A 126 11.73 24.08 25.57
N HIS A 127 10.66 24.76 25.98
CA HIS A 127 9.75 24.25 27.02
C HIS A 127 9.07 22.96 26.58
N ALA A 128 8.58 22.89 25.34
CA ALA A 128 7.99 21.69 24.77
C ALA A 128 8.98 20.51 24.77
N LEU A 129 10.26 20.73 24.42
CA LEU A 129 11.30 19.70 24.49
C LEU A 129 11.51 19.18 25.91
N THR A 130 11.62 20.07 26.90
CA THR A 130 11.82 19.71 28.31
C THR A 130 10.63 18.92 28.85
N ILE A 131 9.41 19.46 28.70
CA ILE A 131 8.19 18.85 29.24
C ILE A 131 7.89 17.53 28.51
N GLY A 132 8.07 17.49 27.18
CA GLY A 132 7.91 16.28 26.39
C GLY A 132 8.89 15.18 26.82
N GLY A 133 10.16 15.54 27.09
CA GLY A 133 11.16 14.63 27.65
C GLY A 133 10.73 14.04 29.00
N LEU A 134 10.28 14.89 29.93
CA LEU A 134 9.74 14.45 31.22
C LEU A 134 8.56 13.48 31.05
N MET A 135 7.60 13.83 30.19
CA MET A 135 6.40 13.02 29.95
C MET A 135 6.74 11.64 29.41
N VAL A 136 7.52 11.57 28.33
CA VAL A 136 7.91 10.29 27.72
C VAL A 136 8.74 9.46 28.70
N GLY A 137 9.62 10.08 29.49
CA GLY A 137 10.41 9.41 30.52
C GLY A 137 9.54 8.74 31.60
N LEU A 138 8.61 9.50 32.18
CA LEU A 138 7.75 9.01 33.26
C LEU A 138 6.74 7.96 32.76
N ALA A 139 6.16 8.17 31.58
CA ALA A 139 5.22 7.23 30.98
C ALA A 139 5.88 5.88 30.63
N SER A 140 7.17 5.88 30.27
CA SER A 140 7.90 4.63 29.92
C SER A 140 8.06 3.66 31.10
N ARG A 141 8.09 4.18 32.34
CA ARG A 141 8.30 3.37 33.55
C ARG A 141 7.02 3.12 34.33
N HIS A 142 6.08 4.07 34.30
CA HIS A 142 4.87 4.00 35.10
C HIS A 142 3.65 4.27 34.22
N HIS A 143 3.02 3.21 33.71
CA HIS A 143 1.93 3.28 32.74
C HIS A 143 0.78 4.20 33.22
N ASP A 144 0.46 4.17 34.51
CA ASP A 144 -0.64 4.96 35.07
C ASP A 144 -0.24 6.39 35.47
N PHE A 145 1.04 6.79 35.31
CA PHE A 145 1.49 8.09 35.80
C PHE A 145 0.74 9.26 35.14
N MET A 146 0.38 9.12 33.86
CA MET A 146 -0.32 10.17 33.11
C MET A 146 -1.78 10.39 33.57
N THR A 147 -2.34 9.46 34.34
CA THR A 147 -3.69 9.61 34.94
C THR A 147 -3.66 10.34 36.29
N THR A 148 -2.47 10.51 36.89
CA THR A 148 -2.31 11.25 38.15
C THR A 148 -2.53 12.76 37.96
N ASN A 149 -2.78 13.48 39.06
CA ASN A 149 -2.90 14.94 39.03
C ASN A 149 -1.62 15.62 38.50
N LEU A 150 -0.44 15.08 38.84
CA LEU A 150 0.83 15.58 38.33
C LEU A 150 0.99 15.30 36.83
N GLY A 151 0.54 14.13 36.38
CA GLY A 151 0.44 13.79 34.96
C GLY A 151 -0.48 14.75 34.19
N LEU A 152 -1.63 15.11 34.76
CA LEU A 152 -2.53 16.11 34.19
C LEU A 152 -1.87 17.49 34.05
N ILE A 153 -1.14 17.95 35.08
CA ILE A 153 -0.40 19.23 35.05
C ILE A 153 0.65 19.21 33.93
N LEU A 154 1.40 18.10 33.79
CA LEU A 154 2.40 17.94 32.73
C LEU A 154 1.77 17.95 31.34
N ARG A 155 0.69 17.18 31.12
CA ARG A 155 -0.03 17.15 29.83
C ARG A 155 -0.56 18.54 29.45
N THR A 156 -1.18 19.25 30.40
CA THR A 156 -1.71 20.60 30.18
C THR A 156 -0.59 21.60 29.88
N ALA A 157 0.51 21.55 30.64
CA ALA A 157 1.68 22.41 30.42
C ALA A 157 2.33 22.13 29.06
N PHE A 158 2.40 20.87 28.64
CA PHE A 158 2.94 20.47 27.34
C PHE A 158 2.11 21.02 26.19
N VAL A 159 0.78 20.82 26.20
CA VAL A 159 -0.12 21.36 25.18
C VAL A 159 -0.02 22.88 25.11
N LYS A 160 0.03 23.56 26.26
CA LYS A 160 0.22 25.02 26.31
C LYS A 160 1.54 25.45 25.70
N ALA A 161 2.65 24.75 26.02
CA ALA A 161 3.95 25.05 25.45
C ALA A 161 3.98 24.85 23.93
N VAL A 162 3.37 23.77 23.42
CA VAL A 162 3.24 23.52 21.98
C VAL A 162 2.45 24.63 21.29
N ASN A 163 1.27 24.98 21.80
CA ASN A 163 0.44 26.04 21.19
C ASN A 163 1.13 27.41 21.23
N LEU A 164 1.82 27.76 22.33
CA LEU A 164 2.60 28.99 22.41
C LEU A 164 3.78 28.99 21.43
N ALA A 165 4.46 27.85 21.28
CA ALA A 165 5.55 27.72 20.31
C ALA A 165 5.03 27.90 18.87
N LEU A 166 3.87 27.32 18.53
CA LEU A 166 3.24 27.52 17.22
C LEU A 166 2.78 28.97 16.99
N LEU A 167 2.49 29.73 18.04
CA LEU A 167 2.12 31.14 17.97
C LEU A 167 3.33 32.06 17.77
N GLU A 168 4.44 31.79 18.45
CA GLU A 168 5.63 32.66 18.48
C GLU A 168 6.66 32.34 17.41
N THR A 169 6.67 31.12 16.87
CA THR A 169 7.66 30.71 15.87
C THR A 169 7.41 31.42 14.55
N GLN A 170 8.48 31.96 13.95
CA GLN A 170 8.39 32.59 12.64
C GLN A 170 8.22 31.54 11.52
N PRO A 171 7.47 31.85 10.46
CA PRO A 171 7.22 30.90 9.36
C PRO A 171 8.48 30.38 8.67
N GLU A 172 9.58 31.15 8.69
CA GLU A 172 10.84 30.81 8.00
C GLU A 172 11.82 30.01 8.89
N ASP A 173 11.51 29.82 10.18
CA ASP A 173 12.41 29.12 11.12
C ASP A 173 12.14 27.61 11.16
N ASP A 174 12.68 26.91 10.16
CA ASP A 174 12.66 25.44 10.04
C ASP A 174 13.15 24.72 11.31
N LEU A 175 14.12 25.32 12.03
CA LEU A 175 14.73 24.69 13.20
C LEU A 175 13.83 24.78 14.42
N ALA A 176 13.18 25.93 14.63
CA ALA A 176 12.19 26.11 15.67
C ALA A 176 10.97 25.21 15.44
N HIS A 177 10.48 25.12 14.19
CA HIS A 177 9.42 24.18 13.83
C HIS A 177 9.78 22.73 14.13
N GLY A 178 10.99 22.29 13.76
CA GLY A 178 11.49 20.96 14.11
C GLY A 178 11.53 20.70 15.61
N SER A 179 11.89 21.71 16.40
CA SER A 179 11.92 21.65 17.88
C SER A 179 10.54 21.53 18.53
N VAL A 180 9.47 21.91 17.81
CA VAL A 180 8.07 21.70 18.24
C VAL A 180 7.56 20.33 17.81
N VAL A 181 7.81 19.95 16.55
CA VAL A 181 7.32 18.68 15.98
C VAL A 181 7.93 17.47 16.68
N LEU A 182 9.23 17.51 16.97
CA LEU A 182 9.95 16.40 17.57
C LEU A 182 9.36 15.94 18.93
N PRO A 183 9.25 16.79 19.96
CA PRO A 183 8.69 16.38 21.25
C PRO A 183 7.22 16.02 21.14
N LEU A 184 6.45 16.69 20.26
CA LEU A 184 5.05 16.34 20.01
C LEU A 184 4.92 14.94 19.45
N ASN A 185 5.70 14.58 18.42
CA ASN A 185 5.67 13.25 17.82
C ASN A 185 5.93 12.13 18.84
N HIS A 186 6.87 12.36 19.76
CA HIS A 186 7.19 11.39 20.82
C HIS A 186 6.17 11.37 21.97
N ALA A 187 5.59 12.51 22.34
CA ALA A 187 4.68 12.61 23.48
C ALA A 187 3.20 12.38 23.13
N PHE A 188 2.82 12.43 21.84
CA PHE A 188 1.41 12.45 21.39
C PHE A 188 0.58 11.25 21.86
N THR A 189 1.19 10.05 21.91
CA THR A 189 0.53 8.82 22.37
C THR A 189 0.20 8.83 23.86
N HIS A 190 0.87 9.70 24.63
CA HIS A 190 0.67 9.85 26.08
C HIS A 190 -0.34 10.95 26.44
N LEU A 191 -0.83 11.70 25.45
CA LEU A 191 -1.90 12.69 25.62
C LEU A 191 -3.27 11.99 25.69
N SER A 192 -4.14 12.48 26.57
CA SER A 192 -5.55 12.07 26.59
C SER A 192 -6.30 12.74 25.45
N ASP A 193 -7.50 12.24 25.13
CA ASP A 193 -8.30 12.83 24.05
C ASP A 193 -8.69 14.29 24.34
N LEU A 194 -8.87 14.65 25.61
CA LEU A 194 -9.10 16.04 26.03
C LEU A 194 -7.89 16.94 25.76
N ASP A 195 -6.66 16.46 26.01
CA ASP A 195 -5.46 17.25 25.73
C ASP A 195 -5.21 17.37 24.23
N ARG A 196 -5.47 16.29 23.48
CA ARG A 196 -5.38 16.29 22.01
C ARG A 196 -6.32 17.33 21.43
N ALA A 197 -7.57 17.36 21.89
CA ALA A 197 -8.56 18.35 21.46
C ALA A 197 -8.17 19.81 21.78
N ALA A 198 -7.25 20.04 22.71
CA ALA A 198 -6.77 21.38 23.06
C ALA A 198 -5.57 21.86 22.22
N LEU A 199 -5.02 21.03 21.33
CA LEU A 199 -3.98 21.45 20.38
C LEU A 199 -4.58 22.33 19.27
N ASP A 200 -3.84 23.38 18.88
CA ASP A 200 -4.20 24.20 17.73
C ASP A 200 -3.82 23.49 16.42
N TYR A 201 -4.72 22.66 15.91
CA TYR A 201 -4.50 21.86 14.70
C TYR A 201 -4.34 22.70 13.43
N ASP A 202 -5.00 23.86 13.35
CA ASP A 202 -4.93 24.74 12.18
C ASP A 202 -3.53 25.35 12.01
N ARG A 203 -2.86 25.68 13.13
CA ARG A 203 -1.44 26.09 13.10
C ARG A 203 -0.48 24.91 12.99
N LEU A 204 -0.84 23.77 13.55
CA LEU A 204 0.03 22.60 13.59
C LEU A 204 0.18 21.94 12.22
N LEU A 205 -0.89 21.85 11.41
CA LEU A 205 -0.85 21.15 10.13
C LEU A 205 0.22 21.72 9.18
N PRO A 206 0.27 23.04 8.88
CA PRO A 206 1.29 23.59 7.99
C PRO A 206 2.71 23.35 8.51
N VAL A 207 2.92 23.46 9.82
CA VAL A 207 4.22 23.20 10.45
C VAL A 207 4.65 21.76 10.29
N LEU A 208 3.75 20.80 10.51
CA LEU A 208 4.06 19.37 10.31
C LEU A 208 4.36 19.05 8.85
N MET A 209 3.55 19.58 7.91
CA MET A 209 3.74 19.37 6.47
C MET A 209 5.07 19.94 6.00
N SER A 210 5.35 21.21 6.31
CA SER A 210 6.58 21.89 5.91
C SER A 210 7.83 21.21 6.50
N THR A 211 7.80 20.91 7.82
CA THR A 211 8.94 20.29 8.49
C THR A 211 9.22 18.89 7.93
N THR A 212 8.18 18.12 7.60
CA THR A 212 8.33 16.74 7.13
C THR A 212 8.74 16.67 5.66
N LEU A 213 8.07 17.42 4.79
CA LEU A 213 8.25 17.31 3.33
C LEU A 213 9.37 18.22 2.81
N HIS A 214 9.51 19.43 3.34
CA HIS A 214 10.33 20.48 2.72
C HIS A 214 11.63 20.78 3.47
N SER A 215 11.63 20.70 4.80
CA SER A 215 12.79 21.11 5.60
C SER A 215 14.07 20.30 5.33
N SER A 216 15.21 20.90 5.68
CA SER A 216 16.54 20.27 5.64
C SER A 216 16.66 19.00 6.50
N ASN A 217 15.87 18.92 7.59
CA ASN A 217 15.82 17.79 8.51
C ASN A 217 14.74 16.75 8.13
N GLY A 218 13.89 17.07 7.15
CA GLY A 218 12.85 16.20 6.61
C GLY A 218 13.26 15.54 5.29
N LEU A 219 12.31 15.46 4.35
CA LEU A 219 12.47 14.82 3.05
C LEU A 219 13.03 15.75 1.96
N ARG A 220 13.39 17.00 2.30
CA ARG A 220 14.08 17.97 1.43
C ARG A 220 13.44 18.13 0.05
N SER A 221 12.11 18.15 0.00
CA SER A 221 11.32 18.25 -1.24
C SER A 221 11.70 17.22 -2.32
N ALA A 222 12.17 16.04 -1.91
CA ALA A 222 12.60 14.95 -2.79
C ALA A 222 13.86 15.20 -3.66
N TYR A 223 14.53 16.35 -3.53
CA TYR A 223 15.70 16.69 -4.36
C TYR A 223 16.92 15.77 -4.17
N PHE A 224 16.95 14.97 -3.10
CA PHE A 224 18.04 14.02 -2.85
C PHE A 224 18.13 12.91 -3.90
N LEU A 225 17.04 12.59 -4.62
CA LEU A 225 17.03 11.53 -5.64
C LEU A 225 17.80 11.91 -6.90
N GLY A 226 17.69 13.18 -7.35
CA GLY A 226 18.40 13.64 -8.54
C GLY A 226 19.91 13.71 -8.32
N ALA A 227 20.35 13.98 -7.09
CA ALA A 227 21.77 14.03 -6.74
C ALA A 227 22.48 12.69 -6.93
N ALA A 228 21.77 11.56 -6.80
CA ALA A 228 22.36 10.24 -6.95
C ALA A 228 22.84 9.97 -8.39
N ASP A 229 22.17 10.51 -9.42
CA ASP A 229 22.54 10.26 -10.82
C ASP A 229 23.94 10.77 -11.19
N ALA A 230 24.31 11.94 -10.66
CA ALA A 230 25.60 12.58 -10.92
C ALA A 230 26.80 11.77 -10.42
N GLU A 231 26.59 10.87 -9.46
CA GLU A 231 27.63 10.11 -8.78
C GLU A 231 27.58 8.61 -9.11
N LEU A 232 26.72 8.20 -10.04
CA LEU A 232 26.73 6.85 -10.60
C LEU A 232 27.98 6.64 -11.46
N GLN A 233 28.83 5.71 -11.05
CA GLN A 233 30.06 5.37 -11.74
C GLN A 233 29.86 4.13 -12.60
N GLN A 234 30.27 4.21 -13.87
CA GLN A 234 30.33 3.04 -14.72
C GLN A 234 31.62 2.26 -14.42
N VAL A 235 31.50 1.10 -13.79
CA VAL A 235 32.64 0.26 -13.37
C VAL A 235 33.06 -0.70 -14.48
N SER A 236 32.12 -1.16 -15.29
CA SER A 236 32.38 -1.98 -16.48
C SER A 236 31.51 -1.50 -17.65
N SER A 237 31.70 -2.08 -18.85
CA SER A 237 30.92 -1.69 -20.04
C SER A 237 29.40 -1.81 -19.85
N GLN A 238 28.93 -2.60 -18.88
CA GLN A 238 27.50 -2.80 -18.61
C GLN A 238 27.10 -2.54 -17.14
N GLN A 239 28.03 -2.43 -16.19
CA GLN A 239 27.68 -2.27 -14.77
C GLN A 239 27.89 -0.86 -14.23
N PHE A 240 26.88 -0.38 -13.53
CA PHE A 240 26.90 0.83 -12.73
C PHE A 240 27.12 0.49 -11.26
N ASN A 241 27.93 1.30 -10.58
CA ASN A 241 28.07 1.29 -9.13
C ASN A 241 27.66 2.64 -8.57
N TRP A 242 26.99 2.60 -7.43
CA TRP A 242 26.74 3.76 -6.60
C TRP A 242 27.52 3.58 -5.31
N PRO A 243 28.73 4.16 -5.18
CA PRO A 243 29.62 3.89 -4.06
C PRO A 243 29.04 4.36 -2.73
N SER A 244 29.29 3.60 -1.68
CA SER A 244 28.90 3.95 -0.30
C SER A 244 29.63 5.18 0.26
N ASP A 245 30.76 5.57 -0.31
CA ASP A 245 31.49 6.79 0.06
C ASP A 245 30.97 8.04 -0.64
N SER A 246 29.99 7.92 -1.54
CA SER A 246 29.49 9.03 -2.35
C SER A 246 28.66 10.05 -1.52
N PRO A 247 28.81 11.37 -1.75
CA PRO A 247 28.04 12.40 -1.07
C PRO A 247 26.52 12.21 -1.16
N SER A 248 26.02 11.79 -2.32
CA SER A 248 24.59 11.53 -2.57
C SER A 248 24.07 10.37 -1.72
N TYR A 249 24.85 9.28 -1.57
CA TYR A 249 24.49 8.19 -0.67
C TYR A 249 24.54 8.63 0.80
N GLN A 250 25.58 9.36 1.21
CA GLN A 250 25.68 9.90 2.57
C GLN A 250 24.52 10.84 2.89
N GLN A 251 24.03 11.60 1.89
CA GLN A 251 22.83 12.40 2.03
C GLN A 251 21.59 11.53 2.29
N VAL A 252 21.37 10.46 1.52
CA VAL A 252 20.23 9.54 1.73
C VAL A 252 20.30 8.87 3.11
N ASP A 253 21.48 8.41 3.51
CA ASP A 253 21.71 7.81 4.84
C ASP A 253 21.50 8.84 5.96
N SER A 254 21.91 10.10 5.77
CA SER A 254 21.67 11.18 6.73
C SER A 254 20.19 11.50 6.90
N ILE A 255 19.40 11.47 5.81
CA ILE A 255 17.96 11.68 5.84
C ILE A 255 17.30 10.56 6.65
N LEU A 256 17.65 9.29 6.38
CA LEU A 256 17.13 8.15 7.13
C LEU A 256 17.46 8.20 8.62
N LYS A 257 18.65 8.68 8.98
CA LYS A 257 19.09 8.84 10.38
C LYS A 257 18.54 10.10 11.06
N SER A 258 17.87 10.99 10.32
CA SER A 258 17.25 12.17 10.92
C SER A 258 16.22 11.76 11.97
N PRO A 259 16.15 12.43 13.15
CA PRO A 259 15.19 12.12 14.19
C PRO A 259 13.72 12.07 13.73
N LEU A 260 13.31 12.93 12.79
CA LEU A 260 11.95 12.93 12.27
C LEU A 260 11.69 11.76 11.31
N ILE A 261 12.63 11.47 10.42
CA ILE A 261 12.44 10.44 9.38
C ILE A 261 12.60 9.04 9.95
N SER A 262 13.51 8.84 10.92
CA SER A 262 13.60 7.59 11.68
C SER A 262 12.30 7.25 12.42
N SER A 263 11.48 8.26 12.73
CA SER A 263 10.16 8.14 13.36
C SER A 263 9.01 8.54 12.41
N LEU A 264 9.21 8.41 11.09
CA LEU A 264 8.24 8.84 10.07
C LEU A 264 6.89 8.12 10.18
N GLY A 265 6.89 6.85 10.63
CA GLY A 265 5.66 6.10 10.87
C GLY A 265 4.73 6.80 11.88
N PRO A 266 5.14 6.97 13.15
CA PRO A 266 4.42 7.78 14.12
C PRO A 266 4.10 9.21 13.64
N LEU A 267 5.06 9.87 12.98
CA LEU A 267 4.88 11.25 12.50
C LEU A 267 3.76 11.35 11.45
N SER A 268 3.70 10.40 10.51
CA SER A 268 2.62 10.34 9.52
C SER A 268 1.25 10.11 10.14
N ARG A 269 1.17 9.37 11.26
CA ARG A 269 -0.08 9.19 12.01
C ARG A 269 -0.47 10.45 12.77
N LEU A 270 0.50 11.20 13.30
CA LEU A 270 0.25 12.52 13.90
C LEU A 270 -0.26 13.51 12.85
N ILE A 271 0.32 13.52 11.65
CA ILE A 271 -0.15 14.34 10.52
C ILE A 271 -1.57 13.93 10.13
N ALA A 272 -1.83 12.64 9.96
CA ALA A 272 -3.17 12.14 9.66
C ALA A 272 -4.19 12.53 10.75
N HIS A 273 -3.83 12.38 12.03
CA HIS A 273 -4.69 12.83 13.13
C HIS A 273 -4.95 14.34 13.05
N THR A 274 -3.95 15.12 12.70
CA THR A 274 -4.08 16.58 12.54
C THR A 274 -5.02 16.90 11.38
N ILE A 275 -4.87 16.24 10.22
CA ILE A 275 -5.78 16.37 9.08
C ILE A 275 -7.22 16.06 9.52
N ASP A 276 -7.43 15.00 10.31
CA ASP A 276 -8.75 14.61 10.82
C ASP A 276 -9.42 15.69 11.71
N HIS A 277 -8.65 16.54 12.39
CA HIS A 277 -9.17 17.45 13.44
C HIS A 277 -9.04 18.96 13.13
N VAL A 278 -8.36 19.33 12.05
CA VAL A 278 -8.29 20.70 11.54
C VAL A 278 -9.70 21.27 11.28
N GLN A 279 -9.94 22.50 11.69
CA GLN A 279 -11.22 23.18 11.49
C GLN A 279 -11.27 23.83 10.10
N ASP A 280 -10.17 24.45 9.67
CA ASP A 280 -10.10 25.04 8.34
C ASP A 280 -9.88 23.99 7.25
N THR A 281 -10.96 23.66 6.56
CA THR A 281 -10.97 22.69 5.45
C THR A 281 -10.04 23.07 4.29
N TRP A 282 -9.68 24.34 4.13
CA TRP A 282 -8.68 24.77 3.15
C TRP A 282 -7.30 24.19 3.45
N LEU A 283 -6.93 24.03 4.72
CA LEU A 283 -5.64 23.46 5.09
C LEU A 283 -5.55 21.97 4.72
N VAL A 284 -6.68 21.24 4.71
CA VAL A 284 -6.73 19.86 4.20
C VAL A 284 -6.46 19.84 2.69
N LEU A 285 -7.06 20.76 1.95
CA LEU A 285 -6.83 20.90 0.51
C LEU A 285 -5.35 21.22 0.22
N SER A 286 -4.81 22.22 0.91
CA SER A 286 -3.40 22.62 0.81
C SER A 286 -2.45 21.46 1.15
N ALA A 287 -2.76 20.65 2.16
CA ALA A 287 -1.95 19.50 2.52
C ALA A 287 -1.96 18.42 1.42
N VAL A 288 -3.10 18.17 0.77
CA VAL A 288 -3.20 17.25 -0.36
C VAL A 288 -2.42 17.77 -1.57
N GLU A 289 -2.47 19.07 -1.83
CA GLU A 289 -1.69 19.72 -2.89
C GLU A 289 -0.18 19.63 -2.65
N ASP A 290 0.27 19.91 -1.41
CA ASP A 290 1.67 19.77 -1.02
C ASP A 290 2.18 18.32 -1.21
N ILE A 291 1.34 17.33 -0.85
CA ILE A 291 1.65 15.90 -1.08
C ILE A 291 1.74 15.59 -2.58
N ALA A 292 0.82 16.13 -3.39
CA ALA A 292 0.82 15.92 -4.83
C ALA A 292 2.07 16.53 -5.48
N ASP A 293 2.44 17.75 -5.09
CA ASP A 293 3.64 18.42 -5.57
C ASP A 293 4.93 17.74 -5.11
N PHE A 294 4.96 17.23 -3.87
CA PHE A 294 6.06 16.42 -3.38
C PHE A 294 6.20 15.12 -4.18
N SER A 295 5.10 14.39 -4.37
CA SER A 295 5.08 13.10 -5.09
C SER A 295 5.48 13.29 -6.55
N LYS A 296 4.97 14.36 -7.20
CA LYS A 296 5.36 14.75 -8.56
C LYS A 296 6.85 15.05 -8.66
N ARG A 297 7.41 15.83 -7.72
CA ARG A 297 8.86 16.09 -7.66
C ARG A 297 9.64 14.79 -7.52
N LEU A 298 9.25 13.90 -6.60
CA LEU A 298 9.89 12.60 -6.41
C LEU A 298 9.89 11.76 -7.70
N GLY A 299 8.74 11.68 -8.40
CA GLY A 299 8.62 10.96 -9.67
C GLY A 299 9.49 11.55 -10.78
N ILE A 300 9.56 12.89 -10.89
CA ILE A 300 10.44 13.58 -11.86
C ILE A 300 11.91 13.30 -11.56
N GLN A 301 12.31 13.39 -10.28
CA GLN A 301 13.69 13.13 -9.87
C GLN A 301 14.07 11.66 -10.11
N TRP A 302 13.14 10.73 -9.91
CA TRP A 302 13.36 9.31 -10.25
C TRP A 302 13.51 9.11 -11.76
N ARG A 303 12.64 9.69 -12.59
CA ARG A 303 12.71 9.59 -14.06
C ARG A 303 14.03 10.10 -14.63
N GLN A 304 14.65 11.10 -14.00
CA GLN A 304 15.93 11.67 -14.43
C GLN A 304 17.13 10.82 -14.01
N ASN A 305 16.93 9.81 -13.16
CA ASN A 305 18.00 8.98 -12.62
C ASN A 305 18.18 7.71 -13.47
N LYS A 306 19.41 7.38 -13.86
CA LYS A 306 19.74 6.16 -14.63
C LYS A 306 19.31 4.87 -13.92
N LEU A 307 19.18 4.87 -12.59
CA LEU A 307 18.65 3.73 -11.85
C LEU A 307 17.19 3.42 -12.22
N SER A 308 16.44 4.38 -12.76
CA SER A 308 15.06 4.18 -13.23
C SER A 308 14.97 3.48 -14.59
N GLU A 309 16.07 3.44 -15.34
CA GLU A 309 16.19 2.72 -16.61
C GLU A 309 16.41 1.22 -16.42
N ILE A 310 16.79 0.79 -15.21
CA ILE A 310 17.10 -0.59 -14.87
C ILE A 310 15.84 -1.28 -14.33
N ASP A 311 15.40 -2.32 -15.02
CA ASP A 311 14.29 -3.17 -14.57
C ASP A 311 14.72 -4.01 -13.34
N ALA A 312 13.80 -4.26 -12.41
CA ALA A 312 14.07 -5.04 -11.21
C ALA A 312 14.61 -6.45 -11.51
N SER A 313 14.20 -7.02 -12.65
CA SER A 313 14.67 -8.34 -13.12
C SER A 313 16.12 -8.32 -13.64
N GLU A 314 16.64 -7.15 -14.01
CA GLU A 314 17.93 -6.99 -14.69
C GLU A 314 19.02 -6.40 -13.79
N GLU A 315 18.70 -6.12 -12.52
CA GLU A 315 19.63 -5.52 -11.56
C GLU A 315 20.91 -6.33 -11.37
N ALA A 316 20.82 -7.65 -11.43
CA ALA A 316 22.00 -8.51 -11.31
C ALA A 316 22.98 -8.36 -12.49
N ILE A 317 22.50 -7.87 -13.63
CA ILE A 317 23.27 -7.69 -14.86
C ILE A 317 23.89 -6.28 -14.87
N PHE A 318 23.09 -5.25 -14.57
CA PHE A 318 23.48 -3.84 -14.74
C PHE A 318 24.01 -3.17 -13.47
N LEU A 319 23.87 -3.76 -12.29
CA LEU A 319 24.36 -3.17 -11.04
C LEU A 319 25.49 -3.98 -10.42
N HIS A 320 26.52 -3.26 -9.97
CA HIS A 320 27.63 -3.83 -9.21
C HIS A 320 27.18 -4.37 -7.84
N GLU A 321 27.91 -5.33 -7.28
CA GLU A 321 27.56 -6.02 -6.03
C GLU A 321 27.41 -5.07 -4.83
N GLU A 322 28.30 -4.09 -4.71
CA GLU A 322 28.23 -3.06 -3.66
C GLU A 322 26.90 -2.30 -3.72
N ALA A 323 26.52 -1.77 -4.89
CA ALA A 323 25.28 -1.04 -5.06
C ALA A 323 24.05 -1.89 -4.73
N ARG A 324 24.04 -3.16 -5.15
CA ARG A 324 22.93 -4.10 -4.91
C ARG A 324 22.75 -4.45 -3.44
N THR A 325 23.83 -4.52 -2.67
CA THR A 325 23.81 -5.02 -1.28
C THR A 325 23.76 -3.90 -0.24
N THR A 326 24.23 -2.69 -0.56
CA THR A 326 24.40 -1.61 0.41
C THR A 326 23.59 -0.34 0.08
N THR A 327 23.90 0.32 -1.04
CA THR A 327 23.37 1.66 -1.33
C THR A 327 21.94 1.64 -1.82
N LEU A 328 21.61 0.76 -2.76
CA LEU A 328 20.28 0.66 -3.33
C LEU A 328 19.23 0.16 -2.31
N PRO A 329 19.48 -0.87 -1.47
CA PRO A 329 18.54 -1.25 -0.41
C PRO A 329 18.23 -0.13 0.58
N THR A 330 19.23 0.71 0.90
CA THR A 330 19.06 1.86 1.77
C THR A 330 18.14 2.90 1.14
N LEU A 331 18.32 3.19 -0.15
CA LEU A 331 17.42 4.06 -0.90
C LEU A 331 15.98 3.53 -0.90
N TRP A 332 15.78 2.25 -1.20
CA TRP A 332 14.43 1.65 -1.20
C TRP A 332 13.79 1.65 0.19
N ARG A 333 14.56 1.51 1.27
CA ARG A 333 14.05 1.66 2.63
C ARG A 333 13.50 3.07 2.89
N LEU A 334 14.17 4.10 2.36
CA LEU A 334 13.68 5.48 2.44
C LEU A 334 12.40 5.66 1.62
N LEU A 335 12.43 5.27 0.34
CA LEU A 335 11.29 5.37 -0.57
C LEU A 335 10.05 4.61 -0.05
N ARG A 336 10.25 3.42 0.52
CA ARG A 336 9.18 2.64 1.16
C ARG A 336 8.58 3.37 2.36
N SER A 337 9.41 3.97 3.20
CA SER A 337 8.94 4.77 4.35
C SER A 337 8.13 5.99 3.89
N ILE A 338 8.57 6.65 2.82
CA ILE A 338 7.86 7.77 2.19
C ILE A 338 6.50 7.33 1.64
N LEU A 339 6.44 6.22 0.88
CA LEU A 339 5.19 5.68 0.33
C LEU A 339 4.16 5.43 1.44
N PHE A 340 4.54 4.73 2.51
CA PHE A 340 3.62 4.46 3.61
C PHE A 340 3.14 5.74 4.31
N ALA A 341 4.05 6.68 4.55
CA ALA A 341 3.73 7.94 5.19
C ALA A 341 2.72 8.76 4.37
N ILE A 342 2.97 8.91 3.07
CA ILE A 342 2.08 9.63 2.15
C ILE A 342 0.70 8.96 2.09
N VAL A 343 0.64 7.64 1.97
CA VAL A 343 -0.65 6.92 1.93
C VAL A 343 -1.42 7.10 3.25
N ILE A 344 -0.75 7.10 4.41
CA ILE A 344 -1.41 7.35 5.71
C ILE A 344 -2.03 8.76 5.77
N MET A 345 -1.31 9.77 5.26
CA MET A 345 -1.79 11.15 5.20
C MET A 345 -2.96 11.30 4.22
N LEU A 346 -2.81 10.79 2.99
CA LEU A 346 -3.86 10.81 1.96
C LEU A 346 -5.12 10.08 2.40
N ARG A 347 -4.99 8.94 3.09
CA ARG A 347 -6.13 8.19 3.63
C ARG A 347 -7.00 9.06 4.55
N SER A 348 -6.38 9.84 5.42
CA SER A 348 -7.11 10.75 6.32
C SER A 348 -7.80 11.87 5.53
N ALA A 349 -7.10 12.49 4.57
CA ALA A 349 -7.69 13.52 3.72
C ALA A 349 -8.89 13.02 2.91
N VAL A 350 -8.79 11.83 2.30
CA VAL A 350 -9.88 11.20 1.55
C VAL A 350 -11.03 10.79 2.48
N ALA A 351 -10.75 10.24 3.66
CA ALA A 351 -11.79 9.93 4.65
C ALA A 351 -12.57 11.18 5.08
N ARG A 352 -11.88 12.31 5.29
CA ARG A 352 -12.51 13.60 5.54
C ARG A 352 -13.32 14.10 4.35
N ALA A 353 -12.84 13.94 3.12
CA ALA A 353 -13.58 14.34 1.93
C ALA A 353 -14.93 13.60 1.79
N VAL A 354 -15.04 12.38 2.31
CA VAL A 354 -16.30 11.62 2.36
C VAL A 354 -17.19 12.07 3.53
N GLY A 355 -16.61 12.40 4.68
CA GLY A 355 -17.36 12.71 5.91
C GLY A 355 -17.75 14.19 6.10
N ASP A 356 -17.01 15.12 5.50
CA ASP A 356 -17.17 16.57 5.69
C ASP A 356 -17.90 17.20 4.51
N VAL A 357 -19.04 17.86 4.77
CA VAL A 357 -19.89 18.48 3.74
C VAL A 357 -19.14 19.51 2.89
N SER A 358 -18.20 20.25 3.49
CA SER A 358 -17.46 21.30 2.80
C SER A 358 -16.41 20.75 1.83
N LEU A 359 -15.75 19.65 2.22
CA LEU A 359 -14.79 18.93 1.37
C LEU A 359 -15.51 18.05 0.34
N ALA A 360 -16.70 17.53 0.68
CA ALA A 360 -17.57 16.78 -0.22
C ALA A 360 -18.21 17.65 -1.32
N ALA A 361 -18.07 18.98 -1.24
CA ALA A 361 -18.60 19.89 -2.25
C ALA A 361 -18.05 19.57 -3.65
N HIS A 362 -18.89 19.74 -4.68
CA HIS A 362 -18.63 19.33 -6.07
C HIS A 362 -17.34 19.89 -6.71
N LYS A 363 -16.72 20.90 -6.13
CA LYS A 363 -15.43 21.43 -6.59
C LYS A 363 -14.23 20.78 -5.89
N ASN A 364 -14.37 20.50 -4.60
CA ASN A 364 -13.28 20.09 -3.73
C ASN A 364 -13.06 18.57 -3.77
N ALA A 365 -14.14 17.79 -3.68
CA ALA A 365 -14.08 16.33 -3.69
C ALA A 365 -13.36 15.74 -4.92
N PRO A 366 -13.72 16.11 -6.17
CA PRO A 366 -13.01 15.59 -7.34
C PRO A 366 -11.56 16.07 -7.40
N HIS A 367 -11.25 17.28 -6.93
CA HIS A 367 -9.87 17.78 -6.87
C HIS A 367 -9.00 16.98 -5.91
N ILE A 368 -9.50 16.71 -4.69
CA ILE A 368 -8.82 15.86 -3.71
C ILE A 368 -8.60 14.46 -4.27
N ALA A 369 -9.62 13.87 -4.91
CA ALA A 369 -9.51 12.55 -5.52
C ALA A 369 -8.47 12.52 -6.66
N GLN A 370 -8.48 13.51 -7.56
CA GLN A 370 -7.50 13.62 -8.65
C GLN A 370 -6.08 13.80 -8.11
N ALA A 371 -5.86 14.73 -7.17
CA ALA A 371 -4.56 14.97 -6.57
C ALA A 371 -4.02 13.73 -5.83
N THR A 372 -4.92 12.99 -5.15
CA THR A 372 -4.59 11.71 -4.51
C THR A 372 -4.16 10.68 -5.54
N LEU A 373 -4.94 10.45 -6.60
CA LEU A 373 -4.60 9.47 -7.63
C LEU A 373 -3.32 9.85 -8.40
N HIS A 374 -3.10 11.14 -8.68
CA HIS A 374 -1.83 11.62 -9.22
C HIS A 374 -0.65 11.35 -8.29
N SER A 375 -0.82 11.55 -6.99
CA SER A 375 0.21 11.22 -6.00
C SER A 375 0.53 9.73 -6.02
N LEU A 376 -0.49 8.86 -6.02
CA LEU A 376 -0.30 7.40 -6.08
C LEU A 376 0.37 6.97 -7.40
N ARG A 377 -0.01 7.56 -8.54
CA ARG A 377 0.67 7.34 -9.83
C ARG A 377 2.14 7.70 -9.75
N ASN A 378 2.49 8.86 -9.21
CA ASN A 378 3.89 9.29 -9.13
C ASN A 378 4.72 8.43 -8.16
N LEU A 379 4.09 7.62 -7.32
CA LEU A 379 4.72 6.67 -6.38
C LEU A 379 4.61 5.21 -6.84
N SER A 380 3.97 4.92 -7.98
CA SER A 380 3.66 3.55 -8.42
C SER A 380 4.93 2.71 -8.66
N PHE A 381 6.05 3.34 -9.02
CA PHE A 381 7.33 2.64 -9.22
C PHE A 381 7.87 2.04 -7.91
N ILE A 382 7.54 2.65 -6.76
CA ILE A 382 7.88 2.12 -5.44
C ILE A 382 6.98 0.93 -5.13
N PHE A 383 5.69 1.05 -5.43
CA PHE A 383 4.69 0.01 -5.17
C PHE A 383 5.00 -1.28 -5.93
N THR A 384 5.22 -1.18 -7.25
CA THR A 384 5.48 -2.36 -8.10
C THR A 384 6.74 -3.11 -7.68
N ARG A 385 7.75 -2.40 -7.16
CA ARG A 385 8.98 -3.03 -6.67
C ARG A 385 8.83 -3.76 -5.34
N LEU A 386 7.87 -3.36 -4.51
CA LEU A 386 7.57 -4.04 -3.24
C LEU A 386 6.78 -5.35 -3.43
N GLY A 387 6.35 -5.64 -4.67
CA GLY A 387 5.39 -6.69 -4.98
C GLY A 387 3.95 -6.29 -4.64
N ASN A 388 2.97 -7.12 -5.02
CA ASN A 388 1.52 -6.90 -4.85
C ASN A 388 1.04 -6.92 -3.38
N VAL A 389 1.79 -6.33 -2.46
CA VAL A 389 1.38 -6.15 -1.06
C VAL A 389 0.57 -4.86 -0.95
N SER A 390 -0.63 -4.85 -1.55
CA SER A 390 -1.60 -3.79 -1.29
C SER A 390 -2.03 -3.87 0.18
N PHE A 391 -1.69 -2.86 0.97
CA PHE A 391 -2.15 -2.76 2.36
C PHE A 391 -3.48 -2.01 2.41
N SER A 392 -4.28 -2.29 3.44
CA SER A 392 -5.67 -1.79 3.56
C SER A 392 -5.81 -0.28 3.38
N GLN A 393 -4.86 0.51 3.90
CA GLN A 393 -4.89 1.96 3.76
C GLN A 393 -4.67 2.43 2.32
N TYR A 394 -3.83 1.74 1.54
CA TYR A 394 -3.67 2.01 0.11
C TYR A 394 -4.95 1.67 -0.63
N THR A 395 -5.50 0.47 -0.41
CA THR A 395 -6.73 0.02 -1.07
C THR A 395 -7.91 0.96 -0.79
N PHE A 396 -8.08 1.38 0.47
CA PHE A 396 -9.08 2.38 0.83
C PHE A 396 -8.87 3.70 0.09
N THR A 397 -7.65 4.26 0.13
CA THR A 397 -7.33 5.56 -0.49
C THR A 397 -7.53 5.52 -2.01
N TYR A 398 -7.08 4.45 -2.66
CA TYR A 398 -7.18 4.25 -4.10
C TYR A 398 -8.63 4.07 -4.56
N LEU A 399 -9.35 3.09 -4.01
CA LEU A 399 -10.72 2.79 -4.43
C LEU A 399 -11.69 3.93 -4.07
N THR A 400 -11.56 4.53 -2.87
CA THR A 400 -12.43 5.65 -2.49
C THR A 400 -12.21 6.87 -3.38
N SER A 401 -10.97 7.13 -3.82
CA SER A 401 -10.70 8.22 -4.76
C SER A 401 -11.31 7.94 -6.14
N ILE A 402 -11.26 6.68 -6.60
CA ILE A 402 -11.93 6.25 -7.83
C ILE A 402 -13.45 6.41 -7.70
N ASP A 403 -14.05 5.97 -6.59
CA ASP A 403 -15.49 6.08 -6.35
C ASP A 403 -15.95 7.54 -6.29
N ILE A 404 -15.18 8.42 -5.63
CA ILE A 404 -15.46 9.87 -5.63
C ILE A 404 -15.43 10.39 -7.07
N LEU A 405 -14.34 10.13 -7.81
CA LEU A 405 -14.15 10.66 -9.15
C LEU A 405 -15.17 10.10 -10.15
N ALA A 406 -15.58 8.84 -9.98
CA ALA A 406 -16.57 8.16 -10.80
C ALA A 406 -17.92 8.90 -10.87
N ASN A 407 -18.25 9.68 -9.84
CA ASN A 407 -19.45 10.52 -9.81
C ASN A 407 -19.32 11.82 -10.66
N TYR A 408 -18.15 12.08 -11.24
CA TYR A 408 -17.81 13.30 -11.97
C TYR A 408 -17.23 13.00 -13.36
N PRO A 409 -18.06 12.62 -14.36
CA PRO A 409 -17.59 12.10 -15.65
C PRO A 409 -16.58 13.00 -16.40
N THR A 410 -16.76 14.33 -16.34
CA THR A 410 -15.86 15.29 -17.00
C THR A 410 -14.48 15.31 -16.35
N GLN A 411 -14.45 15.29 -15.01
CA GLN A 411 -13.23 15.24 -14.23
C GLN A 411 -12.54 13.88 -14.37
N SER A 412 -13.30 12.78 -14.45
CA SER A 412 -12.77 11.43 -14.75
C SER A 412 -12.06 11.39 -16.09
N SER A 413 -12.68 11.92 -17.16
CA SER A 413 -12.03 12.02 -18.47
C SER A 413 -10.74 12.82 -18.39
N THR A 414 -10.82 14.03 -17.82
CA THR A 414 -9.66 14.95 -17.74
C THR A 414 -8.50 14.28 -16.99
N PHE A 415 -8.82 13.56 -15.91
CA PHE A 415 -7.83 12.81 -15.15
C PHE A 415 -7.22 11.69 -15.99
N LEU A 416 -8.03 10.83 -16.62
CA LEU A 416 -7.51 9.73 -17.44
C LEU A 416 -6.68 10.23 -18.62
N ASP A 417 -7.10 11.30 -19.29
CA ASP A 417 -6.32 11.96 -20.35
C ASP A 417 -4.96 12.44 -19.84
N SER A 418 -4.90 12.96 -18.61
CA SER A 418 -3.65 13.45 -18.01
C SER A 418 -2.68 12.36 -17.55
N ILE A 419 -3.16 11.12 -17.38
CA ILE A 419 -2.34 9.97 -16.97
C ILE A 419 -2.13 8.94 -18.08
N ALA A 420 -2.72 9.16 -19.25
CA ALA A 420 -2.65 8.27 -20.41
C ALA A 420 -1.21 8.04 -20.88
N PRO A 421 -0.94 6.90 -21.56
CA PRO A 421 0.33 6.65 -22.21
C PRO A 421 0.67 7.78 -23.20
N SER A 422 1.93 8.22 -23.21
CA SER A 422 2.36 9.34 -24.07
C SER A 422 2.32 9.00 -25.56
N GLU A 423 2.54 7.73 -25.91
CA GLU A 423 2.50 7.20 -27.28
C GLU A 423 1.50 6.04 -27.34
N PRO A 424 0.19 6.33 -27.46
CA PRO A 424 -0.82 5.27 -27.55
C PRO A 424 -0.53 4.42 -28.79
N GLY A 425 -0.55 3.09 -28.63
CA GLY A 425 -0.22 2.16 -29.71
C GLY A 425 1.20 1.60 -29.68
N GLN A 426 2.08 2.08 -28.79
CA GLN A 426 3.45 1.57 -28.64
C GLN A 426 3.77 1.25 -27.18
N ILE A 427 4.53 0.17 -26.96
CA ILE A 427 5.03 -0.17 -25.63
C ILE A 427 6.28 0.68 -25.35
N PRO A 428 6.31 1.48 -24.27
CA PRO A 428 7.49 2.24 -23.91
C PRO A 428 8.69 1.34 -23.60
N SER A 429 9.89 1.76 -24.04
CA SER A 429 11.14 1.07 -23.69
C SER A 429 11.50 1.26 -22.21
N HIS A 430 11.24 2.44 -21.67
CA HIS A 430 11.65 2.82 -20.32
C HIS A 430 10.79 2.13 -19.24
N PRO A 431 11.37 1.43 -18.25
CA PRO A 431 10.61 0.71 -17.21
C PRO A 431 9.64 1.59 -16.41
N LEU A 432 10.03 2.82 -16.08
CA LEU A 432 9.14 3.77 -15.40
C LEU A 432 7.87 4.11 -16.21
N GLU A 433 7.97 4.29 -17.52
CA GLU A 433 6.79 4.59 -18.35
C GLU A 433 5.88 3.36 -18.45
N ARG A 434 6.46 2.16 -18.56
CA ARG A 434 5.71 0.89 -18.45
C ARG A 434 4.98 0.77 -17.11
N ASN A 435 5.57 1.29 -16.03
CA ASN A 435 4.94 1.35 -14.72
C ASN A 435 3.76 2.34 -14.65
N PHE A 436 3.87 3.48 -15.32
CA PHE A 436 2.76 4.43 -15.46
C PHE A 436 1.64 3.86 -16.33
N ASP A 437 1.95 3.14 -17.40
CA ASP A 437 0.96 2.40 -18.20
C ASP A 437 0.22 1.37 -17.36
N LEU A 438 0.94 0.60 -16.52
CA LEU A 438 0.34 -0.34 -15.58
C LEU A 438 -0.65 0.35 -14.63
N PHE A 439 -0.23 1.48 -14.03
CA PHE A 439 -1.09 2.26 -13.16
C PHE A 439 -2.32 2.78 -13.91
N PHE A 440 -2.13 3.30 -15.12
CA PHE A 440 -3.20 3.77 -15.99
C PHE A 440 -4.22 2.67 -16.27
N LEU A 441 -3.79 1.49 -16.74
CA LEU A 441 -4.70 0.39 -17.09
C LEU A 441 -5.47 -0.10 -15.86
N ASN A 442 -4.80 -0.33 -14.74
CA ASN A 442 -5.46 -0.73 -13.49
C ASN A 442 -6.45 0.32 -12.96
N THR A 443 -6.25 1.61 -13.28
CA THR A 443 -7.17 2.68 -12.88
C THR A 443 -8.32 2.82 -13.87
N ALA A 444 -8.03 2.75 -15.17
CA ALA A 444 -8.96 3.00 -16.25
C ALA A 444 -10.06 1.93 -16.33
N GLU A 445 -9.80 0.68 -15.92
CA GLU A 445 -10.81 -0.38 -15.91
C GLU A 445 -12.07 0.01 -15.11
N HIS A 446 -11.91 0.82 -14.05
CA HIS A 446 -13.01 1.23 -13.18
C HIS A 446 -13.90 2.33 -13.80
N PHE A 447 -13.45 2.98 -14.88
CA PHE A 447 -14.16 4.10 -15.50
C PHE A 447 -14.90 3.74 -16.79
N ALA A 448 -14.78 2.52 -17.31
CA ALA A 448 -15.37 2.11 -18.59
C ALA A 448 -16.89 2.35 -18.68
N LEU A 449 -17.60 2.21 -17.55
CA LEU A 449 -19.04 2.45 -17.45
C LEU A 449 -19.44 3.94 -17.47
N ILE A 450 -18.52 4.84 -17.17
CA ILE A 450 -18.78 6.28 -17.00
C ILE A 450 -18.35 7.07 -18.24
N LEU A 451 -17.31 6.59 -18.93
CA LEU A 451 -16.81 7.21 -20.15
C LEU A 451 -17.75 7.00 -21.34
N SER A 452 -17.69 7.92 -22.29
CA SER A 452 -18.38 7.76 -23.57
C SER A 452 -17.75 6.64 -24.40
N PRO A 453 -18.51 5.99 -25.31
CA PRO A 453 -17.96 4.97 -26.19
C PRO A 453 -16.72 5.45 -26.96
N ARG A 454 -16.74 6.68 -27.46
CA ARG A 454 -15.59 7.27 -28.16
C ARG A 454 -14.33 7.34 -27.28
N GLN A 455 -14.46 7.76 -26.03
CA GLN A 455 -13.33 7.78 -25.09
C GLN A 455 -12.86 6.36 -24.75
N ASN A 456 -13.78 5.40 -24.59
CA ASN A 456 -13.41 4.00 -24.39
C ASN A 456 -12.59 3.44 -25.56
N GLU A 457 -12.93 3.82 -26.80
CA GLU A 457 -12.18 3.42 -27.99
C GLU A 457 -10.83 4.17 -28.11
N ASP A 458 -10.87 5.50 -28.13
CA ASP A 458 -9.70 6.36 -28.41
C ASP A 458 -8.65 6.31 -27.28
N LEU A 459 -9.06 6.04 -26.04
CA LEU A 459 -8.19 6.07 -24.85
C LEU A 459 -7.90 4.65 -24.32
N LEU A 460 -8.93 3.90 -23.91
CA LEU A 460 -8.76 2.64 -23.18
C LEU A 460 -8.33 1.49 -24.10
N LEU A 461 -9.07 1.26 -25.19
CA LEU A 461 -8.75 0.19 -26.14
C LEU A 461 -7.44 0.47 -26.90
N ALA A 462 -7.22 1.73 -27.31
CA ALA A 462 -5.98 2.14 -27.95
C ALA A 462 -4.74 1.91 -27.05
N ALA A 463 -4.84 2.21 -25.75
CA ALA A 463 -3.76 1.96 -24.79
C ALA A 463 -3.55 0.46 -24.50
N SER A 464 -4.61 -0.35 -24.53
CA SER A 464 -4.56 -1.78 -24.21
C SER A 464 -4.02 -2.63 -25.37
N SER A 465 -4.31 -2.25 -26.61
CA SER A 465 -4.02 -3.03 -27.82
C SER A 465 -2.55 -3.51 -27.96
N PRO A 466 -1.52 -2.66 -27.73
CA PRO A 466 -0.11 -3.07 -27.90
C PRO A 466 0.30 -4.20 -26.96
N TYR A 467 -0.24 -4.17 -25.75
CA TYR A 467 0.07 -5.14 -24.71
C TYR A 467 -0.58 -6.50 -24.98
N LEU A 468 -1.78 -6.52 -25.57
CA LEU A 468 -2.49 -7.75 -25.92
C LEU A 468 -1.81 -8.57 -27.03
N ILE A 469 -1.09 -7.92 -27.95
CA ILE A 469 -0.40 -8.59 -29.07
C ILE A 469 1.01 -9.07 -28.68
N THR A 470 1.62 -8.43 -27.68
CA THR A 470 3.01 -8.68 -27.28
C THR A 470 3.10 -9.94 -26.41
N ALA A 471 3.00 -11.10 -27.06
CA ALA A 471 3.27 -12.39 -26.44
C ALA A 471 4.79 -12.57 -26.19
N GLY A 472 5.15 -13.18 -25.07
CA GLY A 472 6.47 -13.77 -24.84
C GLY A 472 7.38 -13.09 -23.82
N ASN A 473 7.08 -11.86 -23.36
CA ASN A 473 7.93 -11.18 -22.36
C ASN A 473 7.35 -11.31 -20.93
N PRO A 474 7.96 -12.09 -20.03
CA PRO A 474 7.48 -12.25 -18.66
C PRO A 474 7.47 -10.94 -17.87
N ASN A 475 8.32 -9.97 -18.22
CA ASN A 475 8.37 -8.67 -17.55
C ASN A 475 7.17 -7.78 -17.88
N LEU A 476 6.39 -8.12 -18.92
CA LEU A 476 5.18 -7.39 -19.31
C LEU A 476 3.90 -8.07 -18.84
N LEU A 477 3.99 -9.23 -18.16
CA LEU A 477 2.82 -10.00 -17.74
C LEU A 477 1.83 -9.18 -16.88
N PRO A 478 2.25 -8.38 -15.88
CA PRO A 478 1.30 -7.58 -15.11
C PRO A 478 0.55 -6.54 -15.96
N ILE A 479 1.22 -5.97 -16.97
CA ILE A 479 0.62 -4.97 -17.87
C ILE A 479 -0.33 -5.64 -18.86
N PHE A 480 0.05 -6.81 -19.35
CA PHE A 480 -0.82 -7.67 -20.15
C PHE A 480 -2.11 -8.02 -19.41
N GLU A 481 -2.02 -8.43 -18.15
CA GLU A 481 -3.18 -8.73 -17.31
C GLU A 481 -4.06 -7.50 -17.10
N ALA A 482 -3.46 -6.33 -16.85
CA ALA A 482 -4.20 -5.07 -16.72
C ALA A 482 -4.91 -4.67 -18.03
N ALA A 483 -4.24 -4.78 -19.18
CA ALA A 483 -4.81 -4.50 -20.50
C ALA A 483 -6.00 -5.43 -20.82
N HIS A 484 -5.91 -6.69 -20.39
CA HIS A 484 -6.98 -7.66 -20.50
C HIS A 484 -8.21 -7.25 -19.67
N SER A 485 -8.01 -6.86 -18.41
CA SER A 485 -9.09 -6.42 -17.53
C SER A 485 -9.78 -5.15 -18.04
N VAL A 486 -9.02 -4.17 -18.54
CA VAL A 486 -9.57 -2.97 -19.18
C VAL A 486 -10.44 -3.32 -20.38
N THR A 487 -9.96 -4.20 -21.26
CA THR A 487 -10.69 -4.60 -22.47
C THR A 487 -12.01 -5.30 -22.12
N LEU A 488 -11.99 -6.22 -21.14
CA LEU A 488 -13.20 -6.87 -20.65
C LEU A 488 -14.15 -5.88 -19.97
N SER A 489 -13.65 -4.90 -19.23
CA SER A 489 -14.47 -3.86 -18.62
C SER A 489 -15.18 -3.00 -19.68
N VAL A 490 -14.46 -2.60 -20.74
CA VAL A 490 -15.03 -1.89 -21.89
C VAL A 490 -16.12 -2.72 -22.58
N PHE A 491 -15.87 -4.01 -22.81
CA PHE A 491 -16.85 -4.90 -23.44
C PHE A 491 -18.09 -5.16 -22.58
N SER A 492 -17.92 -5.16 -21.26
CA SER A 492 -19.00 -5.38 -20.30
C SER A 492 -19.91 -4.15 -20.15
N ALA A 493 -19.46 -2.96 -20.59
CA ALA A 493 -20.24 -1.75 -20.47
C ALA A 493 -21.41 -1.72 -21.49
N PRO A 494 -22.67 -1.55 -21.03
CA PRO A 494 -23.86 -1.70 -21.87
C PRO A 494 -24.01 -0.64 -22.96
N GLN A 495 -23.29 0.49 -22.87
CA GLN A 495 -23.25 1.53 -23.90
C GLN A 495 -22.29 1.23 -25.06
N ASN A 496 -21.40 0.23 -24.93
CA ASN A 496 -20.32 -0.03 -25.88
C ASN A 496 -20.65 -1.15 -26.89
N VAL A 497 -21.93 -1.47 -27.12
CA VAL A 497 -22.35 -2.62 -27.95
C VAL A 497 -21.67 -2.63 -29.32
N ASP A 498 -21.68 -1.50 -30.04
CA ASP A 498 -21.07 -1.40 -31.37
C ASP A 498 -19.54 -1.54 -31.33
N LEU A 499 -18.91 -1.02 -30.27
CA LEU A 499 -17.46 -1.14 -30.06
C LEU A 499 -17.05 -2.57 -29.74
N THR A 500 -17.82 -3.25 -28.89
CA THR A 500 -17.62 -4.66 -28.58
C THR A 500 -17.71 -5.49 -29.85
N ALA A 501 -18.74 -5.30 -30.68
CA ALA A 501 -18.88 -6.02 -31.94
C ALA A 501 -17.69 -5.76 -32.90
N LYS A 502 -17.16 -4.52 -32.92
CA LYS A 502 -16.02 -4.13 -33.76
C LYS A 502 -14.68 -4.74 -33.30
N HIS A 503 -14.39 -4.72 -32.00
CA HIS A 503 -13.05 -5.06 -31.46
C HIS A 503 -12.94 -6.49 -30.93
N LEU A 504 -14.07 -7.17 -30.69
CA LEU A 504 -14.08 -8.55 -30.19
C LEU A 504 -13.29 -9.54 -31.08
N PRO A 505 -13.40 -9.52 -32.44
CA PRO A 505 -12.64 -10.46 -33.27
C PRO A 505 -11.13 -10.33 -33.08
N PHE A 506 -10.63 -9.09 -32.98
CA PHE A 506 -9.21 -8.81 -32.72
C PHE A 506 -8.78 -9.33 -31.35
N TYR A 507 -9.59 -9.12 -30.31
CA TYR A 507 -9.28 -9.59 -28.97
C TYR A 507 -9.27 -11.12 -28.87
N VAL A 508 -10.21 -11.80 -29.53
CA VAL A 508 -10.26 -13.27 -29.59
C VAL A 508 -9.02 -13.84 -30.28
N ASP A 509 -8.60 -13.27 -31.41
CA ASP A 509 -7.35 -13.64 -32.09
C ASP A 509 -6.14 -13.47 -31.18
N ALA A 510 -6.07 -12.35 -30.43
CA ALA A 510 -5.03 -12.11 -29.45
C ALA A 510 -5.00 -13.18 -28.33
N LEU A 511 -6.15 -13.59 -27.77
CA LEU A 511 -6.21 -14.64 -26.75
C LEU A 511 -5.65 -15.98 -27.27
N PHE A 512 -6.01 -16.37 -28.49
CA PHE A 512 -5.50 -17.61 -29.10
C PHE A 512 -4.03 -17.55 -29.49
N ARG A 513 -3.51 -16.35 -29.76
CA ARG A 513 -2.08 -16.16 -30.06
C ARG A 513 -1.21 -16.25 -28.80
N VAL A 514 -1.74 -15.81 -27.66
CA VAL A 514 -1.02 -15.70 -26.39
C VAL A 514 -1.14 -16.99 -25.56
N PHE A 515 -2.25 -17.72 -25.67
CA PHE A 515 -2.42 -19.06 -25.09
C PHE A 515 -1.78 -20.13 -26.00
N PRO A 516 -1.00 -21.09 -25.47
CA PRO A 516 -0.82 -21.43 -24.05
C PRO A 516 0.44 -20.87 -23.37
N HIS A 517 1.25 -20.05 -24.04
CA HIS A 517 2.59 -19.69 -23.55
C HIS A 517 2.60 -18.56 -22.51
N ASN A 518 1.71 -17.59 -22.65
CA ASN A 518 1.72 -16.35 -21.87
C ASN A 518 0.49 -16.19 -20.97
N LEU A 519 -0.44 -17.13 -21.07
CA LEU A 519 -1.73 -17.07 -20.40
C LEU A 519 -2.01 -18.44 -19.81
N SER A 520 -2.28 -18.52 -18.50
CA SER A 520 -2.55 -19.79 -17.85
C SER A 520 -3.89 -20.39 -18.30
N SER A 521 -4.03 -21.71 -18.23
CA SER A 521 -5.30 -22.40 -18.55
C SER A 521 -6.51 -21.80 -17.82
N ARG A 522 -6.31 -21.41 -16.55
CA ARG A 522 -7.34 -20.74 -15.74
C ARG A 522 -7.70 -19.35 -16.27
N GLN A 523 -6.70 -18.52 -16.57
CA GLN A 523 -6.92 -17.18 -17.12
C GLN A 523 -7.65 -17.26 -18.46
N PHE A 524 -7.33 -18.26 -19.30
CA PHE A 524 -7.91 -18.40 -20.63
C PHE A 524 -9.40 -18.73 -20.53
N ARG A 525 -9.71 -19.74 -19.72
CA ARG A 525 -11.08 -20.16 -19.42
C ARG A 525 -11.90 -19.03 -18.85
N LEU A 526 -11.36 -18.27 -17.89
CA LEU A 526 -12.04 -17.14 -17.27
C LEU A 526 -12.32 -16.02 -18.28
N ALA A 527 -11.34 -15.68 -19.12
CA ALA A 527 -11.48 -14.68 -20.17
C ALA A 527 -12.61 -15.04 -21.14
N PHE A 528 -12.60 -16.27 -21.66
CA PHE A 528 -13.65 -16.75 -22.57
C PHE A 528 -15.01 -16.86 -21.91
N LYS A 529 -15.10 -17.34 -20.66
CA LYS A 529 -16.36 -17.34 -19.89
C LYS A 529 -16.94 -15.93 -19.81
N ASN A 530 -16.11 -14.92 -19.54
CA ASN A 530 -16.53 -13.51 -19.52
C ASN A 530 -16.97 -13.01 -20.91
N LEU A 531 -16.25 -13.36 -21.99
CA LEU A 531 -16.66 -13.02 -23.35
C LEU A 531 -18.03 -13.61 -23.70
N ILE A 532 -18.24 -14.89 -23.44
CA ILE A 532 -19.53 -15.56 -23.67
C ILE A 532 -20.63 -14.87 -22.86
N LYS A 533 -20.37 -14.53 -21.60
CA LYS A 533 -21.32 -13.78 -20.77
C LYS A 533 -21.66 -12.41 -21.37
N VAL A 534 -20.69 -11.69 -21.93
CA VAL A 534 -20.92 -10.40 -22.59
C VAL A 534 -21.77 -10.55 -23.86
N VAL A 535 -21.62 -11.63 -24.62
CA VAL A 535 -22.38 -11.85 -25.87
C VAL A 535 -23.65 -12.69 -25.68
N SER A 536 -23.98 -13.08 -24.45
CA SER A 536 -25.17 -13.88 -24.12
C SER A 536 -26.23 -13.07 -23.36
N PRO A 537 -27.52 -13.46 -23.41
CA PRO A 537 -28.58 -12.80 -22.66
C PRO A 537 -28.30 -12.76 -21.15
N PRO A 538 -28.58 -11.65 -20.44
CA PRO A 538 -29.44 -10.52 -20.84
C PRO A 538 -28.71 -9.32 -21.47
N SER A 539 -27.49 -9.50 -21.99
CA SER A 539 -26.71 -8.38 -22.52
C SER A 539 -27.36 -7.72 -23.75
N ARG A 540 -27.12 -6.42 -23.94
CA ARG A 540 -27.57 -5.69 -25.15
C ARG A 540 -26.84 -6.17 -26.41
N THR A 541 -25.60 -6.63 -26.25
CA THR A 541 -24.79 -7.20 -27.35
C THR A 541 -25.43 -8.47 -27.90
N ALA A 542 -25.97 -9.33 -27.06
CA ALA A 542 -26.68 -10.54 -27.48
C ALA A 542 -27.91 -10.23 -28.35
N VAL A 543 -28.58 -9.10 -28.10
CA VAL A 543 -29.74 -8.66 -28.91
C VAL A 543 -29.30 -8.09 -30.26
N ALA A 544 -28.24 -7.28 -30.26
CA ALA A 544 -27.73 -6.65 -31.48
C ALA A 544 -27.01 -7.63 -32.41
N GLN A 545 -26.32 -8.62 -31.85
CA GLN A 545 -25.51 -9.60 -32.56
C GLN A 545 -25.81 -11.03 -32.07
N PRO A 546 -26.99 -11.60 -32.41
CA PRO A 546 -27.47 -12.86 -31.83
C PRO A 546 -26.63 -14.10 -32.19
N MET A 547 -25.88 -14.06 -33.29
CA MET A 547 -25.02 -15.17 -33.74
C MET A 547 -23.64 -15.15 -33.07
N LEU A 548 -23.27 -14.06 -32.40
CA LEU A 548 -21.90 -13.87 -31.92
C LEU A 548 -21.49 -14.90 -30.88
N ALA A 549 -22.40 -15.28 -29.97
CA ALA A 549 -22.16 -16.34 -28.99
C ALA A 549 -21.90 -17.69 -29.65
N ALA A 550 -22.70 -18.06 -30.66
CA ALA A 550 -22.52 -19.30 -31.42
C ALA A 550 -21.17 -19.29 -32.16
N THR A 551 -20.83 -18.20 -32.84
CA THR A 551 -19.56 -18.07 -33.57
C THR A 551 -18.34 -18.19 -32.66
N LEU A 552 -18.39 -17.65 -31.43
CA LEU A 552 -17.30 -17.82 -30.47
C LEU A 552 -17.14 -19.28 -30.01
N LEU A 553 -18.25 -19.97 -29.77
CA LEU A 553 -18.24 -21.39 -29.39
C LEU A 553 -17.72 -22.26 -30.53
N ASP A 554 -18.18 -22.02 -31.76
CA ASP A 554 -17.70 -22.70 -32.97
C ASP A 554 -16.18 -22.56 -33.11
N LEU A 555 -15.66 -21.34 -32.94
CA LEU A 555 -14.24 -21.08 -33.09
C LEU A 555 -13.40 -21.77 -32.01
N VAL A 556 -13.88 -21.82 -30.76
CA VAL A 556 -13.22 -22.60 -29.68
C VAL A 556 -13.30 -24.10 -29.99
N HIS A 557 -14.44 -24.59 -30.47
CA HIS A 557 -14.67 -26.00 -30.77
C HIS A 557 -13.82 -26.50 -31.93
N GLU A 558 -13.79 -25.79 -33.06
CA GLU A 558 -12.94 -26.12 -34.20
C GLU A 558 -11.46 -26.17 -33.79
N ARG A 559 -11.03 -25.22 -32.95
CA ARG A 559 -9.67 -25.21 -32.46
C ARG A 559 -9.40 -26.35 -31.47
N ALA A 560 -10.35 -26.71 -30.61
CA ALA A 560 -10.23 -27.85 -29.70
C ALA A 560 -10.02 -29.17 -30.44
N ILE A 561 -10.70 -29.36 -31.58
CA ILE A 561 -10.54 -30.55 -32.42
C ILE A 561 -9.13 -30.63 -33.02
N GLN A 562 -8.53 -29.48 -33.36
CA GLN A 562 -7.21 -29.40 -34.02
C GLN A 562 -6.04 -29.18 -33.04
N ALA A 563 -6.33 -28.97 -31.75
CA ALA A 563 -5.32 -28.58 -30.76
C ALA A 563 -4.36 -29.72 -30.39
N PRO A 564 -3.12 -29.40 -30.01
CA PRO A 564 -2.17 -30.38 -29.48
C PRO A 564 -2.71 -31.11 -28.24
N THR A 565 -2.49 -32.42 -28.21
CA THR A 565 -2.86 -33.30 -27.10
C THR A 565 -1.76 -33.45 -26.06
N ALA A 566 -0.57 -32.90 -26.32
CA ALA A 566 0.55 -32.92 -25.39
C ALA A 566 0.23 -32.10 -24.13
N PRO A 567 0.64 -32.57 -22.94
CA PRO A 567 0.47 -31.82 -21.70
C PRO A 567 1.20 -30.48 -21.79
N LEU A 568 0.53 -29.41 -21.36
CA LEU A 568 1.13 -28.09 -21.33
C LEU A 568 2.28 -28.07 -20.30
N PRO A 569 3.37 -27.32 -20.55
CA PRO A 569 4.40 -27.14 -19.54
C PRO A 569 3.77 -26.52 -18.28
N PRO A 570 4.22 -26.89 -17.06
CA PRO A 570 3.71 -26.31 -15.84
C PRO A 570 3.83 -24.78 -15.96
N SER A 571 2.69 -24.09 -15.95
CA SER A 571 2.64 -22.64 -16.15
C SER A 571 3.65 -21.99 -15.21
N TYR A 572 4.52 -21.12 -15.75
CA TYR A 572 5.47 -20.35 -14.96
C TYR A 572 4.69 -19.31 -14.15
N VAL A 573 4.05 -19.76 -13.08
CA VAL A 573 3.51 -18.88 -12.05
C VAL A 573 4.70 -18.56 -11.14
N PRO A 574 5.27 -17.36 -11.17
CA PRO A 574 6.12 -16.95 -10.05
C PRO A 574 5.25 -17.08 -8.81
N ALA A 575 5.72 -17.81 -7.80
CA ALA A 575 4.99 -18.04 -6.57
C ALA A 575 4.46 -16.73 -5.97
N GLN A 576 3.22 -16.37 -6.31
CA GLN A 576 2.47 -15.29 -5.69
C GLN A 576 2.09 -15.78 -4.30
N GLN A 577 2.99 -15.60 -3.35
CA GLN A 577 2.61 -15.53 -1.95
C GLN A 577 1.74 -14.28 -1.79
N THR A 578 0.57 -14.45 -1.18
CA THR A 578 -0.43 -13.42 -0.80
C THR A 578 -1.42 -12.97 -1.88
N ALA A 579 -2.30 -13.90 -2.32
CA ALA A 579 -3.71 -13.55 -2.40
C ALA A 579 -4.30 -13.57 -0.96
N PRO A 580 -5.19 -12.64 -0.59
CA PRO A 580 -5.81 -12.62 0.73
C PRO A 580 -6.59 -13.92 0.98
N GLU A 581 -6.48 -14.41 2.21
CA GLU A 581 -7.03 -15.65 2.74
C GLU A 581 -8.51 -15.86 2.40
N LEU A 582 -8.77 -16.57 1.31
CA LEU A 582 -9.90 -17.46 1.11
C LEU A 582 -9.37 -18.58 0.21
N GLU A 583 -9.45 -19.82 0.71
CA GLU A 583 -9.14 -21.07 0.00
C GLU A 583 -7.68 -21.55 0.08
N SER A 584 -7.35 -22.11 1.25
CA SER A 584 -6.45 -23.27 1.34
C SER A 584 -7.09 -24.48 0.64
N ALA A 585 -7.09 -24.52 -0.69
CA ALA A 585 -7.25 -25.77 -1.39
C ALA A 585 -5.92 -26.56 -1.27
N PRO A 586 -5.91 -27.80 -0.76
CA PRO A 586 -4.70 -28.62 -0.78
C PRO A 586 -4.25 -28.82 -2.23
N LYS A 587 -2.95 -29.08 -2.47
CA LYS A 587 -2.44 -29.56 -3.77
C LYS A 587 -3.10 -30.90 -4.12
N SER A 588 -4.33 -30.87 -4.61
CA SER A 588 -5.08 -32.04 -5.06
C SER A 588 -5.00 -32.10 -6.58
N SER A 589 -4.23 -33.07 -7.09
CA SER A 589 -4.57 -33.89 -8.26
C SER A 589 -5.26 -33.20 -9.46
N ILE A 590 -4.76 -32.05 -9.92
CA ILE A 590 -5.14 -31.55 -11.26
C ILE A 590 -4.13 -32.18 -12.23
N PRO A 591 -4.57 -33.00 -13.20
CA PRO A 591 -3.66 -33.57 -14.21
C PRO A 591 -3.05 -32.45 -15.05
N ASP A 592 -1.85 -32.66 -15.60
CA ASP A 592 -1.20 -31.70 -16.50
C ASP A 592 -2.00 -31.58 -17.81
N LEU A 593 -2.91 -30.60 -17.88
CA LEU A 593 -3.86 -30.46 -18.98
C LEU A 593 -3.16 -30.12 -20.31
N SER A 594 -3.66 -30.69 -21.41
CA SER A 594 -3.29 -30.31 -22.78
C SER A 594 -4.05 -29.08 -23.28
N GLU A 595 -3.60 -28.47 -24.39
CA GLU A 595 -4.33 -27.35 -25.03
C GLU A 595 -5.77 -27.77 -25.38
N GLN A 596 -5.93 -28.96 -25.95
CA GLN A 596 -7.24 -29.54 -26.25
C GLN A 596 -8.15 -29.64 -25.02
N ALA A 597 -7.63 -30.19 -23.91
CA ALA A 597 -8.42 -30.35 -22.68
C ALA A 597 -8.85 -28.99 -22.11
N VAL A 598 -8.01 -27.96 -22.17
CA VAL A 598 -8.35 -26.61 -21.71
C VAL A 598 -9.44 -25.97 -22.57
N LEU A 599 -9.39 -26.13 -23.89
CA LEU A 599 -10.42 -25.60 -24.79
C LEU A 599 -11.77 -26.29 -24.57
N VAL A 600 -11.78 -27.61 -24.34
CA VAL A 600 -13.00 -28.35 -23.96
C VAL A 600 -13.55 -27.86 -22.62
N LEU A 601 -12.70 -27.68 -21.60
CA LEU A 601 -13.12 -27.11 -20.31
C LEU A 601 -13.67 -25.68 -20.46
N THR A 602 -13.15 -24.91 -21.43
CA THR A 602 -13.66 -23.56 -21.74
C THR A 602 -15.08 -23.60 -22.30
N LEU A 603 -15.40 -24.57 -23.16
CA LEU A 603 -16.78 -24.79 -23.64
C LEU A 603 -17.72 -25.18 -22.50
N ILE A 604 -17.26 -26.06 -21.59
CA ILE A 604 -18.03 -26.49 -20.42
C ILE A 604 -18.35 -25.30 -19.50
N ASP A 605 -17.35 -24.45 -19.22
CA ASP A 605 -17.49 -23.28 -18.36
C ASP A 605 -18.47 -22.22 -18.91
N ALA A 606 -18.74 -22.26 -20.22
CA ALA A 606 -19.63 -21.33 -20.89
C ALA A 606 -21.12 -21.65 -20.66
N PHE A 607 -21.47 -22.91 -20.35
CA PHE A 607 -22.87 -23.36 -20.26
C PHE A 607 -23.79 -22.50 -19.39
N PRO A 608 -23.38 -22.05 -18.18
CA PRO A 608 -24.25 -21.22 -17.33
C PRO A 608 -24.62 -19.87 -17.97
N CYS A 609 -23.84 -19.41 -18.95
CA CYS A 609 -24.04 -18.13 -19.61
C CYS A 609 -24.90 -18.24 -20.88
N LEU A 610 -25.02 -19.42 -21.49
CA LEU A 610 -25.63 -19.59 -22.82
C LEU A 610 -27.14 -19.37 -22.82
N SER A 611 -27.71 -18.95 -23.95
CA SER A 611 -29.16 -18.99 -24.14
C SER A 611 -29.69 -20.43 -24.10
N LEU A 612 -30.97 -20.62 -23.78
CA LEU A 612 -31.57 -21.96 -23.69
C LEU A 612 -31.40 -22.77 -24.99
N ALA A 613 -31.56 -22.11 -26.15
CA ALA A 613 -31.41 -22.75 -27.46
C ALA A 613 -29.96 -23.19 -27.71
N LEU A 614 -28.98 -22.32 -27.41
CA LEU A 614 -27.57 -22.67 -27.58
C LEU A 614 -27.14 -23.74 -26.59
N LEU A 615 -27.64 -23.72 -25.35
CA LEU A 615 -27.33 -24.77 -24.38
C LEU A 615 -27.80 -26.15 -24.86
N GLU A 616 -29.01 -26.24 -25.40
CA GLU A 616 -29.56 -27.50 -25.93
C GLU A 616 -28.75 -28.03 -27.12
N GLU A 617 -28.19 -27.15 -27.95
CA GLU A 617 -27.33 -27.49 -29.09
C GLU A 617 -25.90 -27.87 -28.66
N TRP A 618 -25.31 -27.16 -27.70
CA TRP A 618 -23.90 -27.29 -27.33
C TRP A 618 -23.60 -28.38 -26.31
N LEU A 619 -24.60 -28.87 -25.57
CA LEU A 619 -24.46 -30.02 -24.67
C LEU A 619 -23.88 -31.27 -25.36
N PRO A 620 -24.49 -31.79 -26.46
CA PRO A 620 -23.95 -32.97 -27.16
C PRO A 620 -22.60 -32.70 -27.83
N LEU A 621 -22.44 -31.53 -28.48
CA LEU A 621 -21.17 -31.17 -29.16
C LEU A 621 -19.98 -31.13 -28.21
N THR A 622 -20.18 -30.60 -27.00
CA THR A 622 -19.13 -30.54 -25.97
C THR A 622 -18.89 -31.90 -25.33
N ALA A 623 -19.92 -32.73 -25.18
CA ALA A 623 -19.76 -34.11 -24.70
C ALA A 623 -18.93 -34.95 -25.69
N ALA A 624 -19.23 -34.86 -26.99
CA ALA A 624 -18.43 -35.49 -28.04
C ALA A 624 -16.97 -34.99 -28.03
N ALA A 625 -16.75 -33.68 -27.89
CA ALA A 625 -15.40 -33.11 -27.79
C ALA A 625 -14.63 -33.62 -26.55
N ALA A 626 -15.31 -33.78 -25.41
CA ALA A 626 -14.70 -34.36 -24.20
C ALA A 626 -14.30 -35.83 -24.40
N GLN A 627 -15.06 -36.61 -25.18
CA GLN A 627 -14.70 -37.99 -25.51
C GLN A 627 -13.49 -38.10 -26.44
N MET A 628 -13.25 -37.12 -27.30
CA MET A 628 -12.12 -37.09 -28.24
C MET A 628 -10.75 -36.90 -27.56
N ILE A 629 -10.72 -36.52 -26.28
CA ILE A 629 -9.49 -36.38 -25.50
C ILE A 629 -8.81 -37.76 -25.35
N SER A 630 -7.58 -37.86 -25.87
CA SER A 630 -6.84 -39.14 -25.94
C SER A 630 -6.33 -39.63 -24.58
N ASP A 631 -5.97 -38.70 -23.69
CA ASP A 631 -5.47 -39.02 -22.35
C ASP A 631 -6.64 -39.33 -21.40
N THR A 632 -6.62 -40.53 -20.81
CA THR A 632 -7.70 -41.01 -19.93
C THR A 632 -7.87 -40.15 -18.67
N ASP A 633 -6.79 -39.69 -18.05
CA ASP A 633 -6.86 -38.91 -16.82
C ASP A 633 -7.39 -37.50 -17.10
N MET A 634 -6.96 -36.86 -18.20
CA MET A 634 -7.49 -35.57 -18.63
C MET A 634 -8.96 -35.67 -19.03
N ARG A 635 -9.35 -36.74 -19.72
CA ARG A 635 -10.72 -37.01 -20.13
C ARG A 635 -11.64 -37.20 -18.92
N GLU A 636 -11.24 -38.00 -17.94
CA GLU A 636 -12.01 -38.18 -16.71
C GLU A 636 -12.11 -36.88 -15.90
N TYR A 637 -11.05 -36.07 -15.88
CA TYR A 637 -11.12 -34.73 -15.28
C TYR A 637 -12.14 -33.83 -15.99
N CYS A 638 -12.15 -33.81 -17.32
CA CYS A 638 -13.12 -33.03 -18.09
C CYS A 638 -14.56 -33.53 -17.89
N LYS A 639 -14.80 -34.84 -17.83
CA LYS A 639 -16.12 -35.42 -17.52
C LYS A 639 -16.58 -35.05 -16.12
N LYS A 640 -15.68 -35.11 -15.13
CA LYS A 640 -15.97 -34.71 -13.76
C LYS A 640 -16.35 -33.22 -13.69
N HIS A 641 -15.58 -32.36 -14.35
CA HIS A 641 -15.87 -30.92 -14.41
C HIS A 641 -17.19 -30.63 -15.14
N PHE A 642 -17.48 -31.35 -16.24
CA PHE A 642 -18.77 -31.29 -16.94
C PHE A 642 -19.92 -31.57 -15.98
N TRP A 643 -19.82 -32.67 -15.23
CA TRP A 643 -20.82 -33.05 -14.23
C TRP A 643 -20.95 -32.03 -13.10
N GLU A 644 -19.82 -31.51 -12.60
CA GLU A 644 -19.78 -30.47 -11.57
C GLU A 644 -20.50 -29.19 -12.03
N VAL A 645 -20.34 -28.75 -13.27
CA VAL A 645 -21.05 -27.59 -13.81
C VAL A 645 -22.56 -27.83 -13.93
N LEU A 646 -22.98 -29.06 -14.26
CA LEU A 646 -24.40 -29.40 -14.33
C LEU A 646 -25.09 -29.43 -12.95
N VAL A 647 -24.38 -29.88 -11.91
CA VAL A 647 -24.95 -30.13 -10.57
C VAL A 647 -24.62 -29.03 -9.55
N GLY A 648 -23.53 -28.30 -9.75
CA GLY A 648 -22.91 -27.38 -8.80
C GLY A 648 -23.67 -26.10 -8.49
N GLY A 649 -24.89 -25.94 -9.01
CA GLY A 649 -25.76 -24.79 -8.72
C GLY A 649 -25.43 -23.50 -9.48
N GLU A 650 -24.49 -23.52 -10.44
CA GLU A 650 -24.22 -22.38 -11.33
C GLU A 650 -25.33 -22.18 -12.37
N MET A 651 -26.14 -23.21 -12.64
CA MET A 651 -27.26 -23.17 -13.58
C MET A 651 -28.52 -22.59 -12.92
N ASP A 652 -29.25 -21.75 -13.64
CA ASP A 652 -30.60 -21.36 -13.23
C ASP A 652 -31.61 -22.52 -13.41
N PRO A 653 -32.85 -22.40 -12.89
CA PRO A 653 -33.83 -23.48 -12.95
C PRO A 653 -34.20 -23.94 -14.37
N GLU A 654 -34.23 -23.03 -15.35
CA GLU A 654 -34.62 -23.34 -16.73
C GLU A 654 -33.51 -24.08 -17.46
N ARG A 655 -32.26 -23.61 -17.34
CA ARG A 655 -31.06 -24.29 -17.86
C ARG A 655 -30.86 -25.65 -17.21
N SER A 656 -31.07 -25.73 -15.89
CA SER A 656 -31.00 -27.00 -15.15
C SER A 656 -32.00 -28.02 -15.68
N GLN A 657 -33.23 -27.60 -16.03
CA GLN A 657 -34.22 -28.50 -16.61
C GLN A 657 -33.79 -29.06 -17.97
N ILE A 658 -33.15 -28.24 -18.82
CA ILE A 658 -32.60 -28.69 -20.11
C ILE A 658 -31.48 -29.71 -19.88
N CYS A 659 -30.54 -29.42 -18.98
CA CYS A 659 -29.45 -30.32 -18.65
C CYS A 659 -29.94 -31.67 -18.12
N VAL A 660 -30.93 -31.68 -17.21
CA VAL A 660 -31.54 -32.92 -16.69
C VAL A 660 -32.26 -33.70 -17.79
N ARG A 661 -33.00 -33.02 -18.68
CA ARG A 661 -33.68 -33.66 -19.81
C ARG A 661 -32.68 -34.29 -20.79
N TRP A 662 -31.60 -33.58 -21.10
CA TRP A 662 -30.53 -34.10 -21.96
C TRP A 662 -29.86 -35.33 -21.31
N TRP A 663 -29.48 -35.22 -20.04
CA TRP A 663 -28.83 -36.29 -19.29
C TRP A 663 -29.67 -37.57 -19.19
N THR A 664 -30.97 -37.45 -18.88
CA THR A 664 -31.85 -38.60 -18.58
C THR A 664 -32.62 -39.14 -19.77
N SER A 665 -33.06 -38.27 -20.69
CA SER A 665 -34.07 -38.61 -21.70
C SER A 665 -33.55 -38.49 -23.14
N ARG A 666 -32.37 -37.90 -23.36
CA ARG A 666 -31.76 -37.76 -24.69
C ARG A 666 -30.38 -38.41 -24.81
N GLY A 667 -30.07 -39.34 -23.91
CA GLY A 667 -28.85 -40.15 -23.96
C GLY A 667 -27.56 -39.42 -23.57
N GLY A 668 -27.65 -38.23 -22.95
CA GLY A 668 -26.46 -37.49 -22.51
C GLY A 668 -25.59 -38.27 -21.52
N GLN A 669 -26.19 -39.15 -20.71
CA GLN A 669 -25.45 -40.08 -19.85
C GLN A 669 -24.58 -41.04 -20.67
N GLU A 670 -25.13 -41.62 -21.74
CA GLU A 670 -24.38 -42.54 -22.61
C GLU A 670 -23.29 -41.79 -23.40
N GLU A 671 -23.62 -40.59 -23.87
CA GLU A 671 -22.75 -39.71 -24.66
C GLU A 671 -21.57 -39.13 -23.86
N LEU A 672 -21.63 -39.05 -22.53
CA LEU A 672 -20.49 -38.59 -21.71
C LEU A 672 -19.73 -39.74 -21.05
N LEU A 673 -20.42 -40.80 -20.60
CA LEU A 673 -19.80 -41.86 -19.80
C LEU A 673 -19.29 -43.05 -20.63
N THR A 674 -19.86 -43.32 -21.80
CA THR A 674 -19.56 -44.53 -22.58
C THR A 674 -18.47 -44.25 -23.60
N ALA A 675 -17.23 -44.59 -23.28
CA ALA A 675 -16.11 -44.54 -24.23
C ALA A 675 -15.36 -45.88 -24.40
N ASP A 676 -15.76 -46.95 -23.71
CA ASP A 676 -15.11 -48.26 -23.83
C ASP A 676 -16.16 -49.38 -23.94
N ASN A 677 -16.63 -49.64 -25.17
CA ASN A 677 -16.93 -50.99 -25.68
C ASN A 677 -17.40 -50.92 -27.14
N PRO A 678 -16.52 -51.15 -28.14
CA PRO A 678 -16.96 -51.41 -29.51
C PRO A 678 -17.32 -52.91 -29.65
N ALA A 679 -18.25 -53.39 -28.83
CA ALA A 679 -18.83 -54.72 -28.99
C ALA A 679 -20.13 -54.80 -28.17
N GLU A 680 -21.18 -55.30 -28.83
CA GLU A 680 -22.54 -55.54 -28.33
C GLU A 680 -23.50 -54.34 -28.39
N ASP A 681 -23.86 -53.97 -29.63
CA ASP A 681 -25.25 -53.64 -29.96
C ASP A 681 -26.17 -54.81 -29.51
N GLN A 682 -26.59 -54.79 -28.25
CA GLN A 682 -27.85 -55.42 -27.85
C GLN A 682 -28.88 -54.30 -27.69
N PHE A 683 -29.63 -54.06 -28.76
CA PHE A 683 -30.88 -53.31 -28.71
C PHE A 683 -31.83 -53.96 -27.70
N VAL A 684 -31.88 -53.48 -26.47
CA VAL A 684 -32.93 -53.83 -25.51
C VAL A 684 -34.09 -52.87 -25.73
N MET A 685 -35.05 -53.30 -26.55
CA MET A 685 -36.36 -52.65 -26.65
C MET A 685 -37.07 -52.76 -25.29
N SER A 686 -37.36 -51.61 -24.66
CA SER A 686 -38.13 -51.55 -23.43
C SER A 686 -39.57 -52.00 -23.69
N GLY A 687 -39.89 -53.25 -23.32
CA GLY A 687 -41.24 -53.80 -23.45
C GLY A 687 -41.30 -55.28 -23.80
N GLY A 688 -40.62 -56.14 -23.05
CA GLY A 688 -40.75 -57.59 -23.18
C GLY A 688 -40.55 -58.28 -21.84
N LEU A 689 -41.63 -58.82 -21.25
CA LEU A 689 -41.57 -59.67 -20.07
C LEU A 689 -40.81 -60.96 -20.41
N GLY A 690 -39.57 -61.08 -19.93
CA GLY A 690 -38.75 -62.28 -20.02
C GLY A 690 -39.02 -63.25 -18.88
N GLU A 691 -39.20 -64.51 -19.23
CA GLU A 691 -39.74 -65.61 -18.44
C GLU A 691 -38.96 -65.94 -17.14
N GLN A 692 -39.73 -66.24 -16.09
CA GLN A 692 -39.28 -66.97 -14.92
C GLN A 692 -39.08 -68.45 -15.28
N ASP A 693 -37.87 -69.00 -15.10
CA ASP A 693 -37.76 -70.34 -14.51
C ASP A 693 -36.34 -70.69 -14.02
N LYS A 694 -36.28 -71.10 -12.74
CA LYS A 694 -35.38 -72.06 -12.07
C LYS A 694 -33.86 -71.85 -12.25
N ILE A 695 -33.06 -71.87 -11.18
CA ILE A 695 -32.81 -73.05 -10.32
C ILE A 695 -32.24 -72.57 -8.96
N MET A 696 -32.88 -73.02 -7.87
CA MET A 696 -32.25 -73.16 -6.56
C MET A 696 -31.22 -74.30 -6.59
N ALA A 697 -29.99 -74.08 -6.11
CA ALA A 697 -29.19 -75.11 -5.45
C ALA A 697 -28.00 -74.53 -4.66
N LYS A 698 -28.15 -74.54 -3.33
CA LYS A 698 -27.14 -74.79 -2.26
C LYS A 698 -25.64 -74.75 -2.66
N LEU A 699 -24.90 -73.78 -2.11
CA LEU A 699 -24.11 -73.89 -0.88
C LEU A 699 -23.61 -72.50 -0.46
#